data_AF-A0A2M6V603-F1
#
_entry.id   AF-A0A2M6V603-F1
#
_cell.length_a   1.000
_cell.length_b   1.000
_cell.length_c   1.000
_cell.angle_alpha   90.00
_cell.angle_beta   90.00
_cell.angle_gamma   90.00
#
_symmetry.space_group_name_H-M   'P 1'
#
loop_
_entity.id
_entity.type
_entity.pdbx_description
1 polymer ?
#
loop_
_entity_poly.entity_id
_entity_poly.type
_entity_poly.pdbx_seq_one_letter_code
_entity_poly.pdbx_strand_id
1 'polypeptide(L)'
;MSKQPSPTQTNGPHGQGWPDRLKYPGTLWHSFWIGSGLTALVLILVGLAWWSYQDDDPTHWTVWLITGNMPLWAGLMGMLLGLAVLALCIGYLRAQERKQWVLEGVQRDRHLRAMLDAAPNGMLAIDTNGIIVMVNNQMQRLFGWSRQEMLGQPIEMLLPERYRGKHLMLRHTFLQAPTPRAMGAGRDLFGLRKDGQEFPVEIGLNPTDPDSVIGLQIVASVVDITERKQAEAELRAGRDRIKNIFNAAPNGMLAIDKNGAIVMVNTQMERLFGWAQEEMLGKSIEMLLPERYRGKHIMLRNNYLQTPQPRAMGVGRDLFGLRKDGHEFPVEIGLNPTGPDSNIDMQVVASVVDITERKQAEAMLNEANNLLEKRIAERTMQLEAANRAKSDFLANMSHELRTPLNAIIGFSEMFKDGALGPLDERQRGFSADIYEAGKHLLSLINDILDLSKVEAGMLQLQLSAVNLLQLFQSSTLMVREKALNHAIELSTHIDQSIGTALCDERKVKQIIYNLLANAIKFTEHGGTVSLRIERCTRADITLNPALPGRLLELPTSDNQAFLHIAIEDNGIGIAPEDLPKLFEPFVQVDSSAARLQSGTGLGLSLVRRLAELHGGTVGVSSRLGMGSCFQVWLPYCEVAHTEAQEEDTEHLLDSPALTVTSNTSLQPPLALVIEDDEDAARLIAGQLQMDGFEVICAVTAEEGLVRAERRPPDLITLDIFLPLMNGFDFMRKLKASPKLKNTPVVLITASKEMDHGLALGARRVLHKPFSRAQLRSALSGLVVSPQPGTPKVRILIVDDNPKLVEFLATLLEAEGYGVTRTYGGAEAIHAVSVEVPDLMILDLMMPEVNGFEVALAMRQKPNSVHMPILVLTAMELSEEDRARLKLSVDSIMEKTHFNNAELLAEVRRALPKRNDR
;
A
#
# COMPACT_ATOMS: atom_id res chain seq x y z
N MET A 1 26.75 9.30 15.02
CA MET A 1 27.12 8.57 16.26
C MET A 1 26.95 9.49 17.45
N SER A 2 26.67 8.87 18.59
CA SER A 2 26.20 9.37 19.88
C SER A 2 27.10 10.34 20.66
N LYS A 3 26.44 11.26 21.38
CA LYS A 3 26.72 11.92 22.67
C LYS A 3 28.00 11.53 23.45
N GLN A 4 28.72 12.51 24.01
CA GLN A 4 28.68 12.92 25.44
C GLN A 4 29.65 14.11 25.79
N PRO A 5 29.46 14.82 26.92
CA PRO A 5 30.11 16.11 27.28
C PRO A 5 31.11 16.05 28.47
N SER A 6 31.80 17.16 28.78
CA SER A 6 32.65 17.37 29.98
C SER A 6 32.46 18.77 30.63
N PRO A 7 32.76 18.96 31.95
CA PRO A 7 32.47 20.20 32.69
C PRO A 7 33.68 21.03 33.15
N THR A 8 33.37 22.23 33.67
CA THR A 8 34.18 23.43 33.98
C THR A 8 34.75 23.54 35.41
N GLN A 9 35.82 24.36 35.56
CA GLN A 9 36.53 24.79 36.78
C GLN A 9 36.03 26.14 37.36
N THR A 10 36.39 26.46 38.63
CA THR A 10 36.26 27.80 39.27
C THR A 10 37.39 28.16 40.27
N ASN A 11 38.05 29.31 40.02
CA ASN A 11 38.44 30.50 40.84
C ASN A 11 39.18 30.53 42.22
N GLY A 12 40.16 31.47 42.28
CA GLY A 12 40.43 32.51 43.34
C GLY A 12 41.44 32.18 44.47
N PRO A 13 42.18 33.14 45.13
CA PRO A 13 41.77 34.51 45.56
C PRO A 13 42.86 35.67 45.74
N HIS A 14 42.40 36.82 46.30
CA HIS A 14 42.95 38.11 46.88
C HIS A 14 44.38 38.20 47.53
N GLY A 15 45.03 39.33 47.94
CA GLY A 15 44.81 40.80 48.02
C GLY A 15 45.75 41.53 49.05
N GLN A 16 46.10 42.82 48.79
CA GLN A 16 46.47 44.00 49.66
C GLN A 16 47.70 44.14 50.62
N GLY A 17 48.30 45.36 50.64
CA GLY A 17 49.09 45.99 51.74
C GLY A 17 49.62 47.44 51.43
N TRP A 18 49.45 48.40 52.35
CA TRP A 18 49.86 49.85 52.29
C TRP A 18 51.08 50.17 53.23
N PRO A 19 51.78 51.34 53.11
CA PRO A 19 53.09 51.61 53.75
C PRO A 19 53.13 52.67 54.89
N ASP A 20 54.22 52.62 55.69
CA ASP A 20 54.56 53.48 56.84
C ASP A 20 55.34 54.78 56.51
N ARG A 21 55.14 55.83 57.32
CA ARG A 21 55.81 57.15 57.28
C ARG A 21 56.97 57.24 58.29
N LEU A 22 58.14 57.73 57.84
CA LEU A 22 59.29 58.12 58.69
C LEU A 22 59.30 59.62 59.01
N LYS A 23 59.55 59.95 60.29
CA LYS A 23 59.75 61.27 60.90
C LYS A 23 61.25 61.56 61.06
N TYR A 24 61.68 62.80 60.86
CA TYR A 24 62.94 63.35 61.40
C TYR A 24 62.71 64.80 61.90
N PRO A 25 63.09 65.14 63.14
CA PRO A 25 63.35 66.54 63.50
C PRO A 25 64.80 66.71 64.00
N GLY A 26 65.63 67.31 63.14
CA GLY A 26 66.96 67.85 63.47
C GLY A 26 66.97 69.39 63.51
N THR A 27 65.85 70.02 63.81
CA THR A 27 65.64 71.49 63.71
C THR A 27 65.66 72.23 65.06
N LEU A 28 65.91 71.54 66.17
CA LEU A 28 65.87 72.13 67.52
C LEU A 28 67.17 72.86 67.93
N TRP A 29 68.29 72.67 67.23
CA TRP A 29 69.57 73.28 67.62
C TRP A 29 69.79 74.71 67.10
N HIS A 30 69.05 75.16 66.08
CA HIS A 30 69.17 76.53 65.55
C HIS A 30 68.44 77.58 66.39
N SER A 31 67.40 77.20 67.11
CA SER A 31 66.62 78.13 67.96
C SER A 31 67.40 78.57 69.21
N PHE A 32 68.36 77.77 69.67
CA PHE A 32 69.11 78.01 70.90
C PHE A 32 70.16 79.13 70.77
N TRP A 33 70.71 79.33 69.57
CA TRP A 33 71.72 80.37 69.31
C TRP A 33 71.13 81.78 69.11
N ILE A 34 69.87 81.88 68.67
CA ILE A 34 69.19 83.17 68.50
C ILE A 34 68.73 83.71 69.87
N GLY A 35 68.35 82.81 70.80
CA GLY A 35 67.95 83.19 72.16
C GLY A 35 69.10 83.76 72.99
N SER A 36 70.30 83.20 72.89
CA SER A 36 71.47 83.64 73.67
C SER A 36 71.98 85.03 73.25
N GLY A 37 71.89 85.38 71.97
CA GLY A 37 72.22 86.71 71.45
C GLY A 37 71.26 87.81 71.94
N LEU A 38 69.96 87.50 72.01
CA LEU A 38 68.96 88.45 72.52
C LEU A 38 69.11 88.67 74.04
N THR A 39 69.41 87.62 74.80
CA THR A 39 69.66 87.74 76.24
C THR A 39 70.91 88.56 76.56
N ALA A 40 71.96 88.45 75.74
CA ALA A 40 73.17 89.27 75.91
C ALA A 40 72.89 90.76 75.64
N LEU A 41 72.07 91.06 74.63
CA LEU A 41 71.67 92.44 74.30
C LEU A 41 70.80 93.06 75.41
N VAL A 42 69.88 92.28 75.99
CA VAL A 42 69.06 92.72 77.13
C VAL A 42 69.92 92.93 78.38
N LEU A 43 70.88 92.05 78.68
CA LEU A 43 71.79 92.23 79.81
C LEU A 43 72.70 93.47 79.65
N ILE A 44 73.15 93.79 78.44
CA ILE A 44 73.91 95.01 78.16
C ILE A 44 73.04 96.25 78.35
N LEU A 45 71.79 96.23 77.86
CA LEU A 45 70.85 97.35 78.03
C LEU A 45 70.44 97.53 79.50
N VAL A 46 70.23 96.45 80.25
CA VAL A 46 69.96 96.48 81.69
C VAL A 46 71.18 96.94 82.47
N GLY A 47 72.39 96.55 82.09
CA GLY A 47 73.64 97.03 82.69
C GLY A 47 73.87 98.52 82.46
N LEU A 48 73.57 99.03 81.25
CA LEU A 48 73.60 100.46 80.94
C LEU A 48 72.53 101.24 81.71
N ALA A 49 71.33 100.68 81.89
CA ALA A 49 70.28 101.28 82.70
C ALA A 49 70.59 101.28 84.21
N TRP A 50 71.25 100.23 84.73
CA TRP A 50 71.70 100.15 86.12
C TRP A 50 72.85 101.12 86.41
N TRP A 51 73.79 101.26 85.47
CA TRP A 51 74.88 102.24 85.59
C TRP A 51 74.33 103.67 85.60
N SER A 52 73.27 103.96 84.83
CA SER A 52 72.54 105.23 84.87
C SER A 52 71.79 105.48 86.20
N TYR A 53 71.60 104.47 87.06
CA TYR A 53 70.88 104.59 88.33
C TYR A 53 71.81 104.82 89.55
N GLN A 54 73.14 104.62 89.41
CA GLN A 54 74.11 104.69 90.52
C GLN A 54 74.79 106.05 90.74
N ASP A 55 74.41 107.09 89.99
CA ASP A 55 74.99 108.43 90.12
C ASP A 55 74.04 109.34 90.93
N ASP A 56 74.38 109.57 92.21
CA ASP A 56 73.49 110.04 93.29
C ASP A 56 73.47 111.58 93.49
N ASP A 57 73.93 112.38 92.52
CA ASP A 57 73.80 113.85 92.58
C ASP A 57 73.28 114.47 91.26
N PRO A 58 72.02 114.95 91.21
CA PRO A 58 71.33 115.43 90.00
C PRO A 58 71.86 116.66 89.27
N THR A 59 72.97 117.24 89.69
CA THR A 59 73.51 118.45 89.04
C THR A 59 74.48 118.15 87.90
N HIS A 60 74.92 116.90 87.72
CA HIS A 60 75.92 116.54 86.71
C HIS A 60 75.37 116.37 85.28
N TRP A 61 74.14 115.89 85.09
CA TRP A 61 73.64 115.58 83.73
C TRP A 61 73.21 116.83 82.95
N THR A 62 72.73 117.87 83.65
CA THR A 62 72.44 119.17 83.02
C THR A 62 73.69 119.83 82.46
N VAL A 63 74.88 119.49 82.97
CA VAL A 63 76.15 120.01 82.43
C VAL A 63 76.60 119.24 81.18
N TRP A 64 76.30 117.94 81.06
CA TRP A 64 76.74 117.12 79.92
C TRP A 64 75.94 117.37 78.64
N LEU A 65 74.63 117.60 78.74
CA LEU A 65 73.80 117.93 77.58
C LEU A 65 74.08 119.33 77.00
N ILE A 66 74.64 120.25 77.80
CA ILE A 66 74.97 121.61 77.37
C ILE A 66 76.41 121.72 76.82
N THR A 67 77.33 120.82 77.18
CA THR A 67 78.76 120.93 76.83
C THR A 67 79.21 120.06 75.65
N GLY A 68 78.33 119.32 75.00
CA GLY A 68 78.55 118.81 73.64
C GLY A 68 79.72 117.82 73.46
N ASN A 69 80.03 117.00 74.47
CA ASN A 69 81.21 116.13 74.42
C ASN A 69 80.85 114.64 74.62
N MET A 70 79.96 114.07 73.78
CA MET A 70 79.75 112.62 73.75
C MET A 70 80.98 111.90 73.17
N PRO A 71 81.56 110.90 73.84
CA PRO A 71 82.80 110.30 73.40
C PRO A 71 82.57 109.38 72.19
N LEU A 72 83.35 109.61 71.13
CA LEU A 72 83.29 108.95 69.80
C LEU A 72 83.20 107.42 69.81
N TRP A 73 83.66 106.75 70.87
CA TRP A 73 83.65 105.28 70.97
C TRP A 73 82.24 104.68 71.07
N ALA A 74 81.27 105.39 71.65
CA ALA A 74 79.88 104.89 71.77
C ALA A 74 79.17 104.84 70.41
N GLY A 75 79.41 105.83 69.54
CA GLY A 75 78.87 105.86 68.18
C GLY A 75 79.45 104.75 67.29
N LEU A 76 80.75 104.48 67.42
CA LEU A 76 81.44 103.41 66.69
C LEU A 76 80.92 102.02 67.07
N MET A 77 80.64 101.78 68.35
CA MET A 77 80.11 100.50 68.82
C MET A 77 78.66 100.27 68.35
N GLY A 78 77.82 101.31 68.34
CA GLY A 78 76.47 101.24 67.77
C GLY A 78 76.48 100.94 66.26
N MET A 79 77.43 101.53 65.52
CA MET A 79 77.57 101.29 64.08
C MET A 79 78.02 99.85 63.77
N LEU A 80 78.98 99.30 64.53
CA LEU A 80 79.43 97.91 64.38
C LEU A 80 78.31 96.91 64.70
N LEU A 81 77.52 97.18 65.74
CA LEU A 81 76.39 96.33 66.11
C LEU A 81 75.29 96.36 65.02
N GLY A 82 75.01 97.54 64.46
CA GLY A 82 74.07 97.70 63.35
C GLY A 82 74.50 96.94 62.09
N LEU A 83 75.80 96.98 61.75
CA LEU A 83 76.36 96.23 60.62
C LEU A 83 76.28 94.71 60.83
N ALA A 84 76.52 94.21 62.04
CA ALA A 84 76.41 92.79 62.35
C ALA A 84 74.97 92.26 62.21
N VAL A 85 73.98 93.03 62.70
CA VAL A 85 72.55 92.69 62.54
C VAL A 85 72.14 92.74 61.07
N LEU A 86 72.60 93.73 60.31
CA LEU A 86 72.33 93.84 58.88
C LEU A 86 72.88 92.63 58.09
N ALA A 87 74.11 92.19 58.40
CA ALA A 87 74.73 91.02 57.78
C ALA A 87 73.95 89.72 58.08
N LEU A 88 73.46 89.55 59.31
CA LEU A 88 72.60 88.43 59.71
C LEU A 88 71.25 88.44 58.97
N CYS A 89 70.61 89.61 58.84
CA CYS A 89 69.38 89.76 58.07
C CYS A 89 69.56 89.43 56.57
N ILE A 90 70.65 89.89 55.95
CA ILE A 90 70.97 89.58 54.55
C ILE A 90 71.23 88.07 54.38
N GLY A 91 71.95 87.44 55.32
CA GLY A 91 72.18 85.99 55.32
C GLY A 91 70.88 85.19 55.41
N TYR A 92 69.95 85.62 56.27
CA TYR A 92 68.64 84.98 56.44
C TYR A 92 67.75 85.12 55.20
N LEU A 93 67.70 86.31 54.59
CA LEU A 93 66.95 86.55 53.34
C LEU A 93 67.47 85.70 52.17
N ARG A 94 68.79 85.61 51.99
CA ARG A 94 69.41 84.74 50.97
C ARG A 94 69.18 83.25 51.19
N ALA A 95 68.94 82.82 52.43
CA ALA A 95 68.59 81.45 52.75
C ALA A 95 67.11 81.14 52.46
N GLN A 96 66.22 82.13 52.66
CA GLN A 96 64.80 82.05 52.29
C GLN A 96 64.60 81.98 50.76
N GLU A 97 65.25 82.87 49.99
CA GLU A 97 65.18 82.87 48.53
C GLU A 97 65.64 81.54 47.92
N ARG A 98 66.74 80.96 48.44
CA ARG A 98 67.22 79.65 48.00
C ARG A 98 66.22 78.52 48.25
N LYS A 99 65.47 78.56 49.35
CA LYS A 99 64.43 77.56 49.64
C LYS A 99 63.23 77.70 48.70
N GLN A 100 62.77 78.92 48.44
CA GLN A 100 61.68 79.17 47.50
C GLN A 100 62.02 78.74 46.08
N TRP A 101 63.22 79.06 45.60
CA TRP A 101 63.67 78.70 44.26
C TRP A 101 63.74 77.18 44.05
N VAL A 102 64.23 76.43 45.06
CA VAL A 102 64.24 74.95 45.03
C VAL A 102 62.81 74.38 45.03
N LEU A 103 61.89 74.95 45.83
CA LEU A 103 60.51 74.48 45.89
C LEU A 103 59.73 74.74 44.59
N GLU A 104 59.89 75.91 43.98
CA GLU A 104 59.29 76.23 42.68
C GLU A 104 59.84 75.33 41.56
N GLY A 105 61.15 75.06 41.56
CA GLY A 105 61.77 74.11 40.64
C GLY A 105 61.17 72.71 40.76
N VAL A 106 61.06 72.19 42.00
CA VAL A 106 60.45 70.87 42.27
C VAL A 106 58.97 70.82 41.88
N GLN A 107 58.22 71.91 42.07
CA GLN A 107 56.80 71.97 41.67
C GLN A 107 56.62 72.03 40.15
N ARG A 108 57.42 72.84 39.43
CA ARG A 108 57.39 72.88 37.95
C ARG A 108 57.75 71.53 37.35
N ASP A 109 58.78 70.88 37.87
CA ASP A 109 59.17 69.52 37.45
C ASP A 109 58.05 68.50 37.69
N ARG A 110 57.37 68.58 38.84
CA ARG A 110 56.25 67.70 39.15
C ARG A 110 55.05 67.95 38.22
N HIS A 111 54.79 69.21 37.87
CA HIS A 111 53.68 69.58 36.99
C HIS A 111 53.91 69.14 35.54
N LEU A 112 55.11 69.36 34.99
CA LEU A 112 55.50 68.87 33.65
C LEU A 112 55.40 67.34 33.56
N ARG A 113 55.86 66.63 34.60
CA ARG A 113 55.74 65.16 34.67
C ARG A 113 54.28 64.71 34.70
N ALA A 114 53.44 65.39 35.49
CA ALA A 114 52.01 65.06 35.57
C ALA A 114 51.29 65.26 34.22
N MET A 115 51.65 66.30 33.46
CA MET A 115 51.10 66.52 32.11
C MET A 115 51.51 65.42 31.13
N LEU A 116 52.79 65.03 31.13
CA LEU A 116 53.29 63.94 30.27
C LEU A 116 52.68 62.58 30.64
N ASP A 117 52.49 62.34 31.94
CA ASP A 117 51.85 61.12 32.46
C ASP A 117 50.36 61.03 32.15
N ALA A 118 49.70 62.17 31.93
CA ALA A 118 48.30 62.25 31.51
C ALA A 118 48.12 62.09 29.98
N ALA A 119 49.20 62.12 29.19
CA ALA A 119 49.11 61.95 27.75
C ALA A 119 48.55 60.54 27.39
N PRO A 120 47.69 60.41 26.36
CA PRO A 120 47.09 59.14 25.98
C PRO A 120 48.09 58.17 25.32
N ASN A 121 49.14 58.68 24.68
CA ASN A 121 50.13 57.88 23.97
C ASN A 121 51.38 57.63 24.83
N GLY A 122 52.10 56.55 24.53
CA GLY A 122 53.43 56.32 25.09
C GLY A 122 54.37 57.44 24.64
N MET A 123 54.99 58.16 25.56
CA MET A 123 55.99 59.18 25.24
C MET A 123 57.30 58.86 25.93
N LEU A 124 58.38 58.89 25.16
CA LEU A 124 59.74 58.78 25.66
C LEU A 124 60.62 59.86 25.05
N ALA A 125 61.71 60.20 25.74
CA ALA A 125 62.76 61.01 25.14
C ALA A 125 64.14 60.40 25.36
N ILE A 126 65.02 60.62 24.40
CA ILE A 126 66.39 60.13 24.40
C ILE A 126 67.42 61.27 24.27
N ASP A 127 68.61 61.02 24.79
CA ASP A 127 69.78 61.91 24.65
C ASP A 127 70.55 61.66 23.33
N THR A 128 71.68 62.34 23.17
CA THR A 128 72.61 62.22 22.02
C THR A 128 73.12 60.79 21.81
N ASN A 129 73.26 60.02 22.89
CA ASN A 129 73.76 58.65 22.85
C ASN A 129 72.64 57.61 22.67
N GLY A 130 71.38 58.04 22.61
CA GLY A 130 70.20 57.17 22.47
C GLY A 130 69.75 56.54 23.78
N ILE A 131 70.19 57.10 24.90
CA ILE A 131 69.81 56.68 26.24
C ILE A 131 68.48 57.33 26.59
N ILE A 132 67.57 56.54 27.14
CA ILE A 132 66.26 57.00 27.59
C ILE A 132 66.42 57.89 28.81
N VAL A 133 66.10 59.17 28.65
CA VAL A 133 66.16 60.19 29.72
C VAL A 133 64.79 60.53 30.28
N MET A 134 63.73 60.18 29.58
CA MET A 134 62.35 60.44 30.00
C MET A 134 61.41 59.37 29.46
N VAL A 135 60.46 58.96 30.29
CA VAL A 135 59.31 58.13 29.90
C VAL A 135 58.08 58.59 30.68
N ASN A 136 56.90 58.50 30.07
CA ASN A 136 55.63 58.68 30.75
C ASN A 136 55.04 57.36 31.27
N ASN A 137 53.95 57.44 32.02
CA ASN A 137 53.23 56.27 32.53
C ASN A 137 52.71 55.33 31.43
N GLN A 138 52.33 55.84 30.26
CA GLN A 138 51.88 54.98 29.16
C GLN A 138 53.00 54.11 28.59
N MET A 139 54.24 54.61 28.52
CA MET A 139 55.39 53.78 28.14
C MET A 139 55.62 52.60 29.08
N GLN A 140 55.44 52.80 30.38
CA GLN A 140 55.55 51.73 31.37
C GLN A 140 54.45 50.67 31.18
N ARG A 141 53.21 51.10 30.90
CA ARG A 141 52.09 50.19 30.62
C ARG A 141 52.28 49.43 29.30
N LEU A 142 52.72 50.12 28.25
CA LEU A 142 52.92 49.55 26.92
C LEU A 142 54.05 48.52 26.91
N PHE A 143 55.20 48.81 27.52
CA PHE A 143 56.36 47.91 27.42
C PHE A 143 56.56 47.02 28.65
N GLY A 144 55.83 47.23 29.75
CA GLY A 144 55.91 46.43 30.98
C GLY A 144 57.16 46.66 31.83
N TRP A 145 58.04 47.57 31.41
CA TRP A 145 59.20 48.01 32.19
C TRP A 145 58.81 49.13 33.14
N SER A 146 59.35 49.10 34.36
CA SER A 146 59.19 50.24 35.28
C SER A 146 60.04 51.41 34.82
N ARG A 147 59.64 52.64 35.19
CA ARG A 147 60.39 53.85 34.84
C ARG A 147 61.85 53.79 35.28
N GLN A 148 62.13 53.26 36.46
CA GLN A 148 63.50 53.14 36.98
C GLN A 148 64.35 52.18 36.15
N GLU A 149 63.75 51.13 35.58
CA GLU A 149 64.43 50.18 34.70
C GLU A 149 64.65 50.75 33.30
N MET A 150 63.78 51.64 32.81
CA MET A 150 63.91 52.24 31.48
C MET A 150 64.88 53.42 31.45
N LEU A 151 64.92 54.25 32.50
CA LEU A 151 65.78 55.43 32.54
C LEU A 151 67.26 55.03 32.58
N GLY A 152 68.09 55.70 31.79
CA GLY A 152 69.52 55.40 31.70
C GLY A 152 69.87 54.19 30.83
N GLN A 153 68.88 53.49 30.28
CA GLN A 153 69.08 52.37 29.36
C GLN A 153 69.02 52.82 27.88
N PRO A 154 69.67 52.09 26.96
CA PRO A 154 69.56 52.36 25.53
C PRO A 154 68.16 52.03 24.99
N ILE A 155 67.65 52.85 24.08
CA ILE A 155 66.32 52.67 23.47
C ILE A 155 66.15 51.32 22.78
N GLU A 156 67.26 50.69 22.36
CA GLU A 156 67.30 49.37 21.75
C GLU A 156 66.75 48.24 22.66
N MET A 157 66.62 48.47 23.97
CA MET A 157 65.95 47.52 24.88
C MET A 157 64.47 47.30 24.51
N LEU A 158 63.82 48.31 23.93
CA LEU A 158 62.40 48.28 23.53
C LEU A 158 62.20 47.74 22.10
N LEU A 159 63.30 47.36 21.44
CA LEU A 159 63.28 46.84 20.08
C LEU A 159 63.55 45.34 20.07
N PRO A 160 62.84 44.58 19.20
CA PRO A 160 63.19 43.20 18.89
C PRO A 160 64.64 43.05 18.42
N GLU A 161 65.28 41.93 18.76
CA GLU A 161 66.70 41.69 18.45
C GLU A 161 67.04 41.88 16.98
N ARG A 162 66.14 41.46 16.07
CA ARG A 162 66.30 41.61 14.62
C ARG A 162 66.42 43.06 14.14
N TYR A 163 66.00 44.04 14.93
CA TYR A 163 66.06 45.47 14.57
C TYR A 163 67.20 46.23 15.26
N ARG A 164 67.74 45.75 16.38
CA ARG A 164 68.73 46.48 17.22
C ARG A 164 69.97 46.93 16.43
N GLY A 165 70.59 46.03 15.67
CA GLY A 165 71.84 46.34 14.95
C GLY A 165 71.68 47.40 13.85
N LYS A 166 70.57 47.35 13.09
CA LYS A 166 70.26 48.34 12.04
C LYS A 166 69.75 49.66 12.63
N HIS A 167 69.08 49.61 13.78
CA HIS A 167 68.52 50.79 14.45
C HIS A 167 69.60 51.79 14.85
N LEU A 168 70.75 51.31 15.38
CA LEU A 168 71.87 52.17 15.77
C LEU A 168 72.35 53.07 14.61
N MET A 169 72.51 52.50 13.41
CA MET A 169 72.93 53.25 12.21
C MET A 169 71.85 54.23 11.73
N LEU A 170 70.57 53.81 11.77
CA LEU A 170 69.45 54.68 11.40
C LEU A 170 69.27 55.86 12.37
N ARG A 171 69.50 55.64 13.66
CA ARG A 171 69.49 56.66 14.71
C ARG A 171 70.61 57.66 14.49
N HIS A 172 71.84 57.19 14.28
CA HIS A 172 72.99 58.05 14.00
C HIS A 172 72.74 58.94 12.77
N THR A 173 72.20 58.37 11.69
CA THR A 173 71.84 59.12 10.47
C THR A 173 70.75 60.16 10.73
N PHE A 174 69.73 59.83 11.53
CA PHE A 174 68.64 60.77 11.85
C PHE A 174 69.11 61.93 12.73
N LEU A 175 70.04 61.69 13.67
CA LEU A 175 70.63 62.73 14.52
C LEU A 175 71.48 63.74 13.74
N GLN A 176 72.04 63.35 12.59
CA GLN A 176 72.78 64.27 11.70
C GLN A 176 71.87 65.28 10.97
N ALA A 177 70.59 64.94 10.76
CA ALA A 177 69.61 65.79 10.08
C ALA A 177 68.20 65.59 10.69
N PRO A 178 67.95 66.09 11.90
CA PRO A 178 66.71 65.84 12.63
C PRO A 178 65.52 66.52 11.95
N THR A 179 64.54 65.72 11.52
CA THR A 179 63.29 66.21 10.93
C THR A 179 62.10 65.51 11.58
N PRO A 180 61.00 66.22 11.92
CA PRO A 180 59.77 65.57 12.37
C PRO A 180 59.29 64.55 11.34
N ARG A 181 59.09 63.29 11.75
CA ARG A 181 58.55 62.26 10.86
C ARG A 181 57.78 61.19 11.62
N ALA A 182 56.71 60.69 11.00
CA ALA A 182 56.13 59.42 11.39
C ALA A 182 57.01 58.29 10.85
N MET A 183 57.49 57.42 11.74
CA MET A 183 58.06 56.13 11.38
C MET A 183 56.91 55.14 11.26
N GLY A 184 56.69 54.60 10.06
CA GLY A 184 55.60 53.66 9.79
C GLY A 184 54.93 53.81 8.42
N ALA A 185 55.27 54.83 7.62
CA ALA A 185 54.79 54.92 6.23
C ALA A 185 55.42 53.80 5.37
N GLY A 186 54.72 52.66 5.29
CA GLY A 186 55.07 51.50 4.45
C GLY A 186 55.95 50.43 5.10
N ARG A 187 56.14 50.43 6.43
CA ARG A 187 56.91 49.37 7.13
C ARG A 187 56.27 49.01 8.46
N ASP A 188 56.18 47.71 8.73
CA ASP A 188 55.74 47.19 10.02
C ASP A 188 56.85 47.38 11.06
N LEU A 189 56.59 48.26 12.04
CA LEU A 189 57.45 48.45 13.20
C LEU A 189 56.91 47.63 14.37
N PHE A 190 57.82 47.12 15.19
CA PHE A 190 57.48 46.30 16.35
C PHE A 190 58.24 46.77 17.57
N GLY A 191 57.54 46.87 18.70
CA GLY A 191 58.11 47.02 20.03
C GLY A 191 58.27 45.66 20.71
N LEU A 192 59.18 45.57 21.67
CA LEU A 192 59.42 44.38 22.49
C LEU A 192 59.08 44.67 23.96
N ARG A 193 58.07 43.98 24.49
CA ARG A 193 57.68 44.06 25.91
C ARG A 193 58.72 43.36 26.79
N LYS A 194 58.70 43.64 28.10
CA LYS A 194 59.60 43.04 29.11
C LYS A 194 59.51 41.51 29.18
N ASP A 195 58.33 40.96 28.91
CA ASP A 195 58.09 39.51 28.84
C ASP A 195 58.60 38.85 27.55
N GLY A 196 59.17 39.63 26.63
CA GLY A 196 59.67 39.17 25.33
C GLY A 196 58.62 39.18 24.22
N GLN A 197 57.37 39.60 24.47
CA GLN A 197 56.34 39.67 23.44
C GLN A 197 56.59 40.83 22.47
N GLU A 198 56.64 40.53 21.17
CA GLU A 198 56.64 41.55 20.13
C GLU A 198 55.21 42.03 19.82
N PHE A 199 55.03 43.33 19.62
CA PHE A 199 53.74 43.92 19.24
C PHE A 199 53.92 45.03 18.19
N PRO A 200 52.99 45.19 17.24
CA PRO A 200 53.09 46.21 16.21
C PRO A 200 52.90 47.60 16.81
N VAL A 201 53.77 48.53 16.43
CA VAL A 201 53.76 49.92 16.92
C VAL A 201 53.78 50.92 15.78
N GLU A 202 53.18 52.08 16.02
CA GLU A 202 53.34 53.27 15.19
C GLU A 202 54.13 54.31 16.01
N ILE A 203 55.17 54.90 15.42
CA ILE A 203 56.10 55.78 16.14
C ILE A 203 56.18 57.15 15.46
N GLY A 204 55.90 58.22 16.19
CA GLY A 204 56.16 59.59 15.76
C GLY A 204 57.44 60.13 16.39
N LEU A 205 58.38 60.65 15.59
CA LEU A 205 59.61 61.28 16.09
C LEU A 205 59.55 62.80 15.92
N ASN A 206 59.76 63.52 17.01
CA ASN A 206 59.88 64.97 17.03
C ASN A 206 61.22 65.38 17.66
N PRO A 207 62.14 66.02 16.92
CA PRO A 207 63.37 66.54 17.49
C PRO A 207 63.10 67.76 18.38
N THR A 208 63.96 67.96 19.37
CA THR A 208 63.92 69.11 20.30
C THR A 208 65.08 70.08 20.07
N ASP A 209 64.94 71.32 20.55
CA ASP A 209 65.94 72.39 20.36
C ASP A 209 67.33 71.98 20.92
N PRO A 210 68.42 72.08 20.12
CA PRO A 210 69.78 71.76 20.56
C PRO A 210 70.27 72.54 21.78
N ASP A 211 69.74 73.76 22.00
CA ASP A 211 70.13 74.64 23.12
C ASP A 211 69.32 74.37 24.40
N SER A 212 68.52 73.29 24.43
CA SER A 212 67.78 72.87 25.61
C SER A 212 68.72 72.46 26.76
N VAL A 213 68.58 73.14 27.90
CA VAL A 213 69.35 72.94 29.15
C VAL A 213 69.29 71.48 29.67
N ILE A 214 68.37 70.65 29.17
CA ILE A 214 68.06 69.31 29.68
C ILE A 214 68.66 68.19 28.78
N GLY A 215 69.37 68.52 27.70
CA GLY A 215 70.06 67.52 26.86
C GLY A 215 69.15 66.56 26.07
N LEU A 216 67.86 66.90 25.95
CA LEU A 216 66.86 66.14 25.19
C LEU A 216 67.07 66.38 23.69
N GLN A 217 67.23 65.32 22.89
CA GLN A 217 67.37 65.46 21.42
C GLN A 217 66.17 64.97 20.62
N ILE A 218 65.46 63.94 21.09
CA ILE A 218 64.29 63.39 20.39
C ILE A 218 63.22 63.02 21.39
N VAL A 219 62.00 63.51 21.15
CA VAL A 219 60.77 63.01 21.78
C VAL A 219 60.08 62.07 20.80
N ALA A 220 59.83 60.84 21.23
CA ALA A 220 59.11 59.84 20.45
C ALA A 220 57.74 59.56 21.08
N SER A 221 56.69 59.56 20.26
CA SER A 221 55.36 59.05 20.62
C SER A 221 55.19 57.64 20.06
N VAL A 222 54.76 56.69 20.88
CA VAL A 222 54.57 55.28 20.53
C VAL A 222 53.11 54.90 20.76
N VAL A 223 52.48 54.30 19.75
CA VAL A 223 51.10 53.81 19.77
C VAL A 223 51.08 52.32 19.43
N ASP A 224 50.39 51.52 20.23
CA ASP A 224 50.12 50.10 19.93
C ASP A 224 48.97 50.00 18.92
N ILE A 225 49.21 49.33 17.79
CA ILE A 225 48.22 49.19 16.70
C ILE A 225 47.70 47.76 16.55
N THR A 226 47.84 46.92 17.59
CA THR A 226 47.46 45.50 17.56
C THR A 226 45.97 45.31 17.24
N GLU A 227 45.07 45.98 17.97
CA GLU A 227 43.61 45.86 17.77
C GLU A 227 43.18 46.28 16.36
N ARG A 228 43.76 47.38 15.84
CA ARG A 228 43.47 47.86 14.49
C ARG A 228 43.88 46.84 13.42
N LYS A 229 45.08 46.25 13.52
CA LYS A 229 45.53 45.23 12.58
C LYS A 229 44.71 43.94 12.66
N GLN A 230 44.26 43.55 13.86
CA GLN A 230 43.37 42.40 14.05
C GLN A 230 42.02 42.63 13.38
N ALA A 231 41.39 43.79 13.58
CA ALA A 231 40.12 44.13 12.94
C ALA A 231 40.22 44.17 11.40
N GLU A 232 41.29 44.74 10.85
CA GLU A 232 41.53 44.73 9.39
C GLU A 232 41.72 43.31 8.84
N ALA A 233 42.43 42.44 9.58
CA ALA A 233 42.62 41.04 9.20
C ALA A 233 41.32 40.23 9.28
N GLU A 234 40.50 40.43 10.31
CA GLU A 234 39.18 39.80 10.46
C GLU A 234 38.23 40.20 9.34
N LEU A 235 38.18 41.50 9.00
CA LEU A 235 37.39 42.00 7.88
C LEU A 235 37.82 41.37 6.55
N ARG A 236 39.14 41.28 6.31
CA ARG A 236 39.68 40.63 5.11
C ARG A 236 39.33 39.16 5.06
N ALA A 237 39.51 38.44 6.17
CA ALA A 237 39.17 37.02 6.27
C ALA A 237 37.66 36.77 6.09
N GLY A 238 36.81 37.66 6.62
CA GLY A 238 35.36 37.62 6.43
C GLY A 238 34.97 37.82 4.96
N ARG A 239 35.57 38.82 4.28
CA ARG A 239 35.35 39.08 2.86
C ARG A 239 35.78 37.90 1.99
N ASP A 240 36.97 37.35 2.22
CA ASP A 240 37.49 36.22 1.47
C ASP A 240 36.63 34.96 1.71
N ARG A 241 36.13 34.77 2.95
CA ARG A 241 35.20 33.67 3.29
C ARG A 241 33.91 33.76 2.49
N ILE A 242 33.26 34.92 2.41
CA ILE A 242 32.02 35.10 1.64
C ILE A 242 32.26 34.82 0.15
N LYS A 243 33.35 35.36 -0.42
CA LYS A 243 33.71 35.12 -1.82
C LYS A 243 33.91 33.62 -2.10
N ASN A 244 34.59 32.91 -1.20
CA ASN A 244 34.81 31.48 -1.33
C ASN A 244 33.51 30.67 -1.23
N ILE A 245 32.60 31.02 -0.31
CA ILE A 245 31.29 30.35 -0.18
C ILE A 245 30.47 30.54 -1.47
N PHE A 246 30.43 31.77 -1.99
CA PHE A 246 29.70 32.08 -3.22
C PHE A 246 30.25 31.30 -4.44
N ASN A 247 31.57 31.19 -4.56
CA ASN A 247 32.22 30.43 -5.64
C ASN A 247 32.16 28.91 -5.48
N ALA A 248 32.07 28.40 -4.25
CA ALA A 248 31.96 26.99 -3.96
C ALA A 248 30.52 26.45 -4.07
N ALA A 249 29.51 27.32 -4.23
CA ALA A 249 28.13 26.90 -4.41
C ALA A 249 28.01 25.93 -5.60
N PRO A 250 27.19 24.86 -5.50
CA PRO A 250 27.05 23.86 -6.57
C PRO A 250 26.27 24.39 -7.78
N ASN A 251 25.38 25.36 -7.56
CA ASN A 251 24.54 25.95 -8.61
C ASN A 251 25.21 27.18 -9.21
N GLY A 252 24.89 27.49 -10.47
CA GLY A 252 25.22 28.78 -11.07
C GLY A 252 24.53 29.90 -10.30
N MET A 253 25.27 30.90 -9.86
CA MET A 253 24.71 32.08 -9.18
C MET A 253 25.20 33.35 -9.84
N LEU A 254 24.26 34.27 -10.08
CA LEU A 254 24.56 35.61 -10.56
C LEU A 254 23.69 36.65 -9.85
N ALA A 255 24.13 37.90 -9.85
CA ALA A 255 23.31 39.03 -9.42
C ALA A 255 23.23 40.07 -10.53
N ILE A 256 22.07 40.74 -10.62
CA ILE A 256 21.82 41.83 -11.56
C ILE A 256 21.47 43.14 -10.85
N ASP A 257 21.76 44.25 -11.52
CA ASP A 257 21.34 45.59 -11.11
C ASP A 257 19.91 45.94 -11.61
N LYS A 258 19.50 47.19 -11.38
CA LYS A 258 18.18 47.74 -11.81
C LYS A 258 17.97 47.76 -13.33
N ASN A 259 19.05 47.75 -14.10
CA ASN A 259 19.02 47.75 -15.56
C ASN A 259 19.15 46.33 -16.14
N GLY A 260 19.31 45.32 -15.29
CA GLY A 260 19.56 43.93 -15.67
C GLY A 260 20.99 43.66 -16.12
N ALA A 261 21.94 44.53 -15.78
CA ALA A 261 23.37 44.29 -15.98
C ALA A 261 23.88 43.34 -14.89
N ILE A 262 24.72 42.39 -15.28
CA ILE A 262 25.31 41.40 -14.37
C ILE A 262 26.38 42.08 -13.52
N VAL A 263 26.21 42.06 -12.20
CA VAL A 263 27.14 42.70 -11.24
C VAL A 263 27.96 41.69 -10.45
N MET A 264 27.53 40.43 -10.40
CA MET A 264 28.24 39.36 -9.71
C MET A 264 27.93 38.02 -10.38
N VAL A 265 28.93 37.14 -10.45
CA VAL A 265 28.81 35.77 -10.97
C VAL A 265 29.74 34.85 -10.20
N ASN A 266 29.33 33.62 -9.95
CA ASN A 266 30.17 32.60 -9.35
C ASN A 266 30.88 31.72 -10.39
N THR A 267 31.84 30.93 -9.95
CA THR A 267 32.62 30.02 -10.83
C THR A 267 31.74 28.99 -11.56
N GLN A 268 30.60 28.59 -10.99
CA GLN A 268 29.68 27.68 -11.67
C GLN A 268 29.01 28.32 -12.88
N MET A 269 28.70 29.62 -12.86
CA MET A 269 28.17 30.32 -14.05
C MET A 269 29.15 30.27 -15.22
N GLU A 270 30.45 30.42 -14.96
CA GLU A 270 31.49 30.33 -15.99
C GLU A 270 31.51 28.93 -16.61
N ARG A 271 31.43 27.88 -15.79
CA ARG A 271 31.37 26.49 -16.25
C ARG A 271 30.07 26.16 -17.00
N LEU A 272 28.94 26.68 -16.53
CA LEU A 272 27.61 26.39 -17.07
C LEU A 272 27.38 27.08 -18.41
N PHE A 273 27.88 28.31 -18.59
CA PHE A 273 27.63 29.09 -19.81
C PHE A 273 28.86 29.27 -20.71
N GLY A 274 30.07 28.95 -20.23
CA GLY A 274 31.32 29.04 -21.00
C GLY A 274 31.86 30.45 -21.19
N TRP A 275 31.27 31.45 -20.52
CA TRP A 275 31.76 32.83 -20.49
C TRP A 275 32.69 33.03 -19.30
N ALA A 276 33.78 33.79 -19.46
CA ALA A 276 34.60 34.20 -18.32
C ALA A 276 33.87 35.27 -17.49
N GLN A 277 34.14 35.33 -16.19
CA GLN A 277 33.56 36.32 -15.29
C GLN A 277 33.75 37.75 -15.82
N GLU A 278 34.94 38.10 -16.29
CA GLU A 278 35.26 39.43 -16.81
C GLU A 278 34.48 39.79 -18.08
N GLU A 279 34.04 38.78 -18.85
CA GLU A 279 33.22 38.98 -20.05
C GLU A 279 31.74 39.17 -19.72
N MET A 280 31.26 38.62 -18.59
CA MET A 280 29.87 38.72 -18.16
C MET A 280 29.59 40.00 -17.37
N LEU A 281 30.54 40.46 -16.54
CA LEU A 281 30.34 41.62 -15.68
C LEU A 281 30.04 42.88 -16.50
N GLY A 282 28.99 43.61 -16.10
CA GLY A 282 28.49 44.81 -16.76
C GLY A 282 27.69 44.55 -18.05
N LYS A 283 27.55 43.30 -18.50
CA LYS A 283 26.72 42.95 -19.66
C LYS A 283 25.27 42.67 -19.25
N SER A 284 24.37 42.78 -20.23
CA SER A 284 22.95 42.47 -20.03
C SER A 284 22.74 40.97 -19.85
N ILE A 285 21.90 40.58 -18.89
CA ILE A 285 21.58 39.17 -18.61
C ILE A 285 21.05 38.40 -19.83
N GLU A 286 20.42 39.10 -20.78
CA GLU A 286 19.90 38.58 -22.05
C GLU A 286 20.95 37.91 -22.93
N MET A 287 22.25 38.14 -22.71
CA MET A 287 23.30 37.42 -23.41
C MET A 287 23.27 35.90 -23.13
N LEU A 288 22.79 35.51 -21.95
CA LEU A 288 22.67 34.10 -21.52
C LEU A 288 21.37 33.44 -21.98
N LEU A 289 20.52 34.18 -22.70
CA LEU A 289 19.24 33.70 -23.21
C LEU A 289 19.29 33.49 -24.74
N PRO A 290 18.62 32.44 -25.24
CA PRO A 290 18.33 32.28 -26.66
C PRO A 290 17.69 33.52 -27.28
N GLU A 291 18.02 33.83 -28.54
CA GLU A 291 17.54 35.03 -29.23
C GLU A 291 16.01 35.16 -29.21
N ARG A 292 15.30 34.03 -29.37
CA ARG A 292 13.83 33.96 -29.34
C ARG A 292 13.20 34.43 -28.03
N TYR A 293 13.96 34.46 -26.93
CA TYR A 293 13.46 34.87 -25.62
C TYR A 293 13.89 36.29 -25.21
N ARG A 294 14.95 36.86 -25.81
CA ARG A 294 15.54 38.14 -25.38
C ARG A 294 14.53 39.30 -25.34
N GLY A 295 13.77 39.51 -26.42
CA GLY A 295 12.83 40.64 -26.52
C GLY A 295 11.71 40.59 -25.48
N LYS A 296 11.12 39.40 -25.26
CA LYS A 296 10.09 39.21 -24.22
C LYS A 296 10.68 39.26 -22.81
N HIS A 297 11.91 38.79 -22.64
CA HIS A 297 12.58 38.76 -21.34
C HIS A 297 12.78 40.15 -20.75
N ILE A 298 13.18 41.14 -21.55
CA ILE A 298 13.38 42.53 -21.08
C ILE A 298 12.10 43.07 -20.42
N MET A 299 10.94 42.86 -21.06
CA MET A 299 9.65 43.29 -20.48
C MET A 299 9.31 42.52 -19.20
N LEU A 300 9.49 41.20 -19.20
CA LEU A 300 9.22 40.36 -18.01
C LEU A 300 10.11 40.74 -16.82
N ARG A 301 11.40 41.03 -17.08
CA ARG A 301 12.38 41.46 -16.09
C ARG A 301 11.99 42.82 -15.52
N ASN A 302 11.71 43.80 -16.38
CA ASN A 302 11.33 45.14 -15.92
C ASN A 302 10.04 45.11 -15.09
N ASN A 303 9.05 44.30 -15.48
CA ASN A 303 7.82 44.11 -14.70
C ASN A 303 8.11 43.43 -13.34
N TYR A 304 8.98 42.42 -13.31
CA TYR A 304 9.35 41.76 -12.05
C TYR A 304 10.07 42.73 -11.09
N LEU A 305 10.96 43.58 -11.60
CA LEU A 305 11.68 44.57 -10.79
C LEU A 305 10.75 45.65 -10.18
N GLN A 306 9.55 45.87 -10.72
CA GLN A 306 8.56 46.77 -10.11
C GLN A 306 7.93 46.18 -8.84
N THR A 307 7.84 44.85 -8.73
CA THR A 307 7.27 44.17 -7.55
C THR A 307 8.07 42.88 -7.28
N PRO A 308 9.31 43.03 -6.77
CA PRO A 308 10.21 41.90 -6.61
C PRO A 308 9.72 40.93 -5.53
N GLN A 309 9.59 39.65 -5.88
CA GLN A 309 9.20 38.58 -4.95
C GLN A 309 9.98 37.29 -5.24
N PRO A 310 10.40 36.53 -4.21
CA PRO A 310 11.05 35.23 -4.42
C PRO A 310 10.21 34.33 -5.34
N ARG A 311 10.82 33.81 -6.41
CA ARG A 311 10.12 33.02 -7.41
C ARG A 311 11.01 31.93 -8.00
N ALA A 312 10.53 30.69 -7.97
CA ALA A 312 11.05 29.64 -8.81
C ALA A 312 10.48 29.77 -10.24
N MET A 313 11.36 29.69 -11.24
CA MET A 313 11.04 29.71 -12.65
C MET A 313 11.51 28.37 -13.26
N GLY A 314 10.60 27.65 -13.90
CA GLY A 314 10.88 26.30 -14.44
C GLY A 314 9.82 25.26 -14.06
N VAL A 315 8.98 25.52 -13.05
CA VAL A 315 7.79 24.70 -12.79
C VAL A 315 6.72 25.01 -13.85
N GLY A 316 6.53 24.10 -14.80
CA GLY A 316 5.51 24.17 -15.84
C GLY A 316 5.85 24.99 -17.09
N ARG A 317 7.10 25.43 -17.27
CA ARG A 317 7.58 26.10 -18.50
C ARG A 317 9.02 25.70 -18.81
N ASP A 318 9.27 25.38 -20.07
CA ASP A 318 10.61 25.06 -20.55
C ASP A 318 11.44 26.33 -20.72
N LEU A 319 12.36 26.56 -19.80
CA LEU A 319 13.35 27.63 -19.89
C LEU A 319 14.66 27.06 -20.44
N PHE A 320 15.34 27.87 -21.25
CA PHE A 320 16.60 27.49 -21.86
C PHE A 320 17.64 28.59 -21.68
N GLY A 321 18.86 28.19 -21.31
CA GLY A 321 20.05 29.02 -21.34
C GLY A 321 20.80 28.84 -22.66
N LEU A 322 21.60 29.84 -23.04
CA LEU A 322 22.45 29.83 -24.24
C LEU A 322 23.92 29.93 -23.83
N ARG A 323 24.71 28.90 -24.14
CA ARG A 323 26.17 28.86 -23.91
C ARG A 323 26.91 29.76 -24.91
N LYS A 324 28.16 30.12 -24.61
CA LYS A 324 29.04 30.93 -25.47
C LYS A 324 29.27 30.32 -26.86
N ASP A 325 29.26 29.00 -26.95
CA ASP A 325 29.39 28.23 -28.19
C ASP A 325 28.10 28.16 -29.01
N GLY A 326 27.00 28.74 -28.52
CA GLY A 326 25.69 28.74 -29.18
C GLY A 326 24.78 27.57 -28.81
N HIS A 327 25.22 26.61 -27.98
CA HIS A 327 24.36 25.51 -27.56
C HIS A 327 23.32 25.95 -26.54
N GLU A 328 22.07 25.56 -26.79
CA GLU A 328 20.98 25.76 -25.87
C GLU A 328 20.80 24.56 -24.95
N PHE A 329 20.51 24.81 -23.68
CA PHE A 329 20.28 23.75 -22.70
C PHE A 329 19.16 24.13 -21.74
N PRO A 330 18.35 23.16 -21.28
CA PRO A 330 17.25 23.43 -20.37
C PRO A 330 17.77 23.85 -18.99
N VAL A 331 17.17 24.90 -18.44
CA VAL A 331 17.55 25.46 -17.13
C VAL A 331 16.36 25.60 -16.19
N GLU A 332 16.63 25.46 -14.90
CA GLU A 332 15.73 25.83 -13.82
C GLU A 332 16.33 27.04 -13.09
N ILE A 333 15.54 28.10 -12.86
CA ILE A 333 16.03 29.39 -12.36
C ILE A 333 15.28 29.78 -11.08
N GLY A 334 15.99 30.10 -10.00
CA GLY A 334 15.40 30.70 -8.80
C GLY A 334 15.76 32.18 -8.68
N LEU A 335 14.77 33.07 -8.57
CA LEU A 335 14.99 34.51 -8.34
C LEU A 335 14.76 34.85 -6.87
N ASN A 336 15.73 35.54 -6.27
CA ASN A 336 15.64 36.09 -4.91
C ASN A 336 15.99 37.58 -4.94
N PRO A 337 15.05 38.48 -4.62
CA PRO A 337 15.33 39.89 -4.58
C PRO A 337 16.17 40.26 -3.35
N THR A 338 17.06 41.24 -3.51
CA THR A 338 17.78 41.88 -2.41
C THR A 338 16.93 43.04 -1.89
N GLY A 339 16.76 43.13 -0.56
CA GLY A 339 15.85 44.10 0.05
C GLY A 339 16.20 45.57 -0.24
N PRO A 340 15.27 46.52 -0.03
CA PRO A 340 15.44 47.93 -0.40
C PRO A 340 16.55 48.67 0.36
N ASP A 341 17.06 48.11 1.46
CA ASP A 341 18.08 48.71 2.34
C ASP A 341 19.52 48.30 2.02
N SER A 342 19.77 47.51 0.96
CA SER A 342 21.15 47.26 0.56
C SER A 342 21.70 48.50 -0.15
N ASN A 343 22.69 49.15 0.47
CA ASN A 343 23.52 50.20 -0.14
C ASN A 343 24.45 49.64 -1.25
N ILE A 344 23.95 48.65 -2.00
CA ILE A 344 24.64 47.81 -2.97
C ILE A 344 23.78 47.84 -4.24
N ASP A 345 24.40 48.03 -5.40
CA ASP A 345 23.73 48.07 -6.73
C ASP A 345 23.13 46.71 -7.18
N MET A 346 22.87 45.78 -6.26
CA MET A 346 22.26 44.48 -6.51
C MET A 346 20.75 44.55 -6.25
N GLN A 347 19.95 44.12 -7.22
CA GLN A 347 18.48 44.08 -7.12
C GLN A 347 17.95 42.64 -7.03
N VAL A 348 18.58 41.70 -7.74
CA VAL A 348 18.13 40.32 -7.80
C VAL A 348 19.33 39.39 -7.85
N VAL A 349 19.33 38.36 -7.01
CA VAL A 349 20.21 37.20 -7.09
C VAL A 349 19.44 36.07 -7.75
N ALA A 350 20.00 35.52 -8.84
CA ALA A 350 19.44 34.38 -9.54
C ALA A 350 20.32 33.14 -9.34
N SER A 351 19.70 32.01 -8.99
CA SER A 351 20.31 30.69 -9.09
C SER A 351 19.90 30.04 -10.42
N VAL A 352 20.81 29.34 -11.07
CA VAL A 352 20.60 28.66 -12.36
C VAL A 352 21.12 27.23 -12.23
N VAL A 353 20.27 26.27 -12.60
CA VAL A 353 20.55 24.83 -12.57
C VAL A 353 20.33 24.26 -13.97
N ASP A 354 21.31 23.52 -14.49
CA ASP A 354 21.16 22.73 -15.72
C ASP A 354 20.36 21.46 -15.40
N ILE A 355 19.24 21.27 -16.11
CA ILE A 355 18.34 20.12 -15.90
C ILE A 355 18.35 19.14 -17.08
N THR A 356 19.39 19.18 -17.93
CA THR A 356 19.52 18.33 -19.12
C THR A 356 19.44 16.85 -18.78
N GLU A 357 20.27 16.39 -17.83
CA GLU A 357 20.29 14.98 -17.41
C GLU A 357 18.95 14.53 -16.83
N ARG A 358 18.31 15.40 -16.01
CA ARG A 358 16.99 15.11 -15.42
C ARG A 358 15.93 14.92 -16.51
N LYS A 359 15.90 15.80 -17.52
CA LYS A 359 14.96 15.70 -18.65
C LYS A 359 15.22 14.48 -19.53
N GLN A 360 16.49 14.13 -19.77
CA GLN A 360 16.84 12.92 -20.52
C GLN A 360 16.40 11.65 -19.78
N ALA A 361 16.65 11.57 -18.48
CA ALA A 361 16.21 10.45 -17.66
C ALA A 361 14.67 10.32 -17.62
N GLU A 362 13.95 11.43 -17.50
CA GLU A 362 12.48 11.45 -17.53
C GLU A 362 11.92 10.97 -18.89
N ALA A 363 12.54 11.40 -20.00
CA ALA A 363 12.16 10.94 -21.33
C ALA A 363 12.41 9.44 -21.51
N MET A 364 13.57 8.92 -21.09
CA MET A 364 13.88 7.49 -21.13
C MET A 364 12.90 6.68 -20.28
N LEU A 365 12.55 7.17 -19.09
CA LEU A 365 11.59 6.50 -18.20
C LEU A 365 10.20 6.44 -18.85
N ASN A 366 9.73 7.53 -19.45
CA ASN A 366 8.45 7.56 -20.15
C ASN A 366 8.44 6.61 -21.36
N GLU A 367 9.52 6.55 -22.13
CA GLU A 367 9.65 5.60 -23.24
C GLU A 367 9.63 4.15 -22.76
N ALA A 368 10.35 3.83 -21.67
CA ALA A 368 10.37 2.51 -21.07
C ALA A 368 8.98 2.10 -20.53
N ASN A 369 8.27 3.01 -19.86
CA ASN A 369 6.91 2.77 -19.37
C ASN A 369 5.94 2.49 -20.51
N ASN A 370 5.97 3.29 -21.58
CA ASN A 370 5.13 3.07 -22.76
C ASN A 370 5.40 1.71 -23.43
N LEU A 371 6.67 1.27 -23.48
CA LEU A 371 7.03 -0.04 -24.00
C LEU A 371 6.55 -1.18 -23.09
N LEU A 372 6.66 -1.00 -21.77
CA LEU A 372 6.17 -1.96 -20.78
C LEU A 372 4.65 -2.10 -20.86
N GLU A 373 3.90 -1.00 -20.95
CA GLU A 373 2.44 -1.03 -21.11
C GLU A 373 2.01 -1.80 -22.36
N LYS A 374 2.68 -1.58 -23.50
CA LYS A 374 2.43 -2.36 -24.72
C LYS A 374 2.69 -3.86 -24.53
N ARG A 375 3.82 -4.23 -23.89
CA ARG A 375 4.13 -5.65 -23.62
C ARG A 375 3.12 -6.29 -22.67
N ILE A 376 2.65 -5.54 -21.66
CA ILE A 376 1.60 -6.02 -20.76
C ILE A 376 0.33 -6.29 -21.54
N ALA A 377 -0.13 -5.34 -22.38
CA ALA A 377 -1.33 -5.52 -23.20
C ALA A 377 -1.22 -6.74 -24.15
N GLU A 378 -0.09 -6.89 -24.83
CA GLU A 378 0.17 -8.06 -25.70
C GLU A 378 0.16 -9.37 -24.92
N ARG A 379 0.80 -9.42 -23.75
CA ARG A 379 0.83 -10.63 -22.91
C ARG A 379 -0.52 -10.98 -22.32
N THR A 380 -1.31 -9.99 -21.91
CA THR A 380 -2.68 -10.21 -21.43
C THR A 380 -3.54 -10.80 -22.54
N MET A 381 -3.48 -10.26 -23.75
CA MET A 381 -4.23 -10.79 -24.89
C MET A 381 -3.83 -12.23 -25.24
N GLN A 382 -2.53 -12.56 -25.19
CA GLN A 382 -2.05 -13.93 -25.39
C GLN A 382 -2.56 -14.90 -24.32
N LEU A 383 -2.54 -14.48 -23.04
CA LEU A 383 -3.04 -15.30 -21.94
C LEU A 383 -4.54 -15.55 -22.05
N GLU A 384 -5.33 -14.53 -22.39
CA GLU A 384 -6.76 -14.67 -22.60
C GLU A 384 -7.08 -15.60 -23.77
N ALA A 385 -6.36 -15.45 -24.90
CA ALA A 385 -6.52 -16.34 -26.05
C ALA A 385 -6.15 -17.79 -25.72
N ALA A 386 -5.05 -18.01 -24.99
CA ALA A 386 -4.64 -19.34 -24.53
C ALA A 386 -5.67 -19.95 -23.56
N ASN A 387 -6.23 -19.16 -22.66
CA ASN A 387 -7.24 -19.62 -21.71
C ASN A 387 -8.54 -20.01 -22.42
N ARG A 388 -9.02 -19.20 -23.37
CA ARG A 388 -10.18 -19.54 -24.21
C ARG A 388 -9.94 -20.82 -25.01
N ALA A 389 -8.79 -20.93 -25.69
CA ALA A 389 -8.43 -22.13 -26.44
C ALA A 389 -8.37 -23.39 -25.54
N LYS A 390 -7.87 -23.27 -24.30
CA LYS A 390 -7.89 -24.36 -23.32
C LYS A 390 -9.31 -24.76 -22.96
N SER A 391 -10.21 -23.80 -22.70
CA SER A 391 -11.62 -24.07 -22.38
C SER A 391 -12.37 -24.71 -23.55
N ASP A 392 -12.21 -24.19 -24.76
CA ASP A 392 -12.85 -24.72 -25.98
C ASP A 392 -12.36 -26.14 -26.29
N PHE A 393 -11.05 -26.39 -26.13
CA PHE A 393 -10.47 -27.72 -26.26
C PHE A 393 -11.10 -28.71 -25.27
N LEU A 394 -11.24 -28.33 -24.00
CA LEU A 394 -11.81 -29.20 -22.97
C LEU A 394 -13.31 -29.46 -23.20
N ALA A 395 -14.06 -28.44 -23.65
CA ALA A 395 -15.47 -28.60 -24.02
C ALA A 395 -15.64 -29.58 -25.18
N ASN A 396 -14.85 -29.44 -26.25
CA ASN A 396 -14.91 -30.33 -27.41
C ASN A 396 -14.47 -31.76 -27.07
N MET A 397 -13.38 -31.92 -26.33
CA MET A 397 -12.91 -33.24 -25.86
C MET A 397 -13.94 -33.94 -24.97
N SER A 398 -14.73 -33.21 -24.18
CA SER A 398 -15.84 -33.80 -23.42
C SER A 398 -16.82 -34.55 -24.31
N HIS A 399 -17.28 -33.89 -25.37
CA HIS A 399 -18.26 -34.44 -26.30
C HIS A 399 -17.68 -35.58 -27.13
N GLU A 400 -16.42 -35.47 -27.55
CA GLU A 400 -15.73 -36.52 -28.29
C GLU A 400 -15.44 -37.76 -27.46
N LEU A 401 -15.23 -37.63 -26.14
CA LEU A 401 -15.05 -38.77 -25.25
C LEU A 401 -16.37 -39.36 -24.77
N ARG A 402 -17.41 -38.54 -24.57
CA ARG A 402 -18.72 -38.98 -24.07
C ARG A 402 -19.45 -39.86 -25.08
N THR A 403 -19.40 -39.51 -26.38
CA THR A 403 -20.08 -40.25 -27.45
C THR A 403 -19.66 -41.72 -27.55
N PRO A 404 -18.36 -42.07 -27.71
CA PRO A 404 -17.93 -43.47 -27.75
C PRO A 404 -18.18 -44.19 -26.43
N LEU A 405 -18.10 -43.48 -25.29
CA LEU A 405 -18.28 -44.08 -23.98
C LEU A 405 -19.75 -44.42 -23.68
N ASN A 406 -20.69 -43.56 -24.06
CA ASN A 406 -22.12 -43.83 -23.96
C ASN A 406 -22.53 -45.03 -24.81
N ALA A 407 -21.89 -45.22 -25.98
CA ALA A 407 -22.09 -46.42 -26.78
C ALA A 407 -21.58 -47.69 -26.07
N ILE A 408 -20.38 -47.65 -25.48
CA ILE A 408 -19.82 -48.78 -24.70
C ILE A 408 -20.73 -49.12 -23.50
N ILE A 409 -21.22 -48.11 -22.78
CA ILE A 409 -22.16 -48.29 -21.66
C ILE A 409 -23.48 -48.88 -22.17
N GLY A 410 -24.04 -48.34 -23.24
CA GLY A 410 -25.31 -48.83 -23.82
C GLY A 410 -25.23 -50.28 -24.27
N PHE A 411 -24.17 -50.66 -25.00
CA PHE A 411 -24.00 -52.06 -25.44
C PHE A 411 -23.75 -53.01 -24.26
N SER A 412 -22.93 -52.61 -23.28
CA SER A 412 -22.68 -53.43 -22.09
C SER A 412 -23.91 -53.56 -21.18
N GLU A 413 -24.80 -52.57 -21.16
CA GLU A 413 -26.10 -52.67 -20.48
C GLU A 413 -27.03 -53.65 -21.21
N MET A 414 -27.12 -53.56 -22.55
CA MET A 414 -27.91 -54.49 -23.35
C MET A 414 -27.46 -55.94 -23.23
N PHE A 415 -26.14 -56.17 -23.12
CA PHE A 415 -25.58 -57.49 -22.82
C PHE A 415 -25.97 -57.92 -21.40
N LYS A 416 -25.80 -57.06 -20.39
CA LYS A 416 -26.13 -57.36 -18.98
C LYS A 416 -27.62 -57.74 -18.80
N ASP A 417 -28.51 -57.04 -19.49
CA ASP A 417 -29.96 -57.19 -19.38
C ASP A 417 -30.52 -58.31 -20.28
N GLY A 418 -29.68 -58.96 -21.09
CA GLY A 418 -30.04 -60.10 -21.94
C GLY A 418 -30.82 -59.75 -23.21
N ALA A 419 -30.87 -58.46 -23.58
CA ALA A 419 -31.59 -57.97 -24.77
C ALA A 419 -30.98 -58.46 -26.10
N LEU A 420 -29.69 -58.83 -26.10
CA LEU A 420 -28.95 -59.33 -27.27
C LEU A 420 -28.84 -60.87 -27.31
N GLY A 421 -29.58 -61.57 -26.45
CA GLY A 421 -29.60 -63.03 -26.34
C GLY A 421 -29.12 -63.55 -24.97
N PRO A 422 -29.23 -64.87 -24.73
CA PRO A 422 -28.85 -65.48 -23.45
C PRO A 422 -27.33 -65.47 -23.27
N LEU A 423 -26.85 -64.78 -22.25
CA LEU A 423 -25.44 -64.82 -21.82
C LEU A 423 -25.19 -65.91 -20.78
N ASP A 424 -24.02 -66.55 -20.86
CA ASP A 424 -23.52 -67.38 -19.78
C ASP A 424 -23.11 -66.54 -18.55
N GLU A 425 -22.91 -67.20 -17.41
CA GLU A 425 -22.66 -66.54 -16.12
C GLU A 425 -21.33 -65.76 -16.11
N ARG A 426 -20.33 -66.19 -16.88
CA ARG A 426 -19.05 -65.46 -17.02
C ARG A 426 -19.18 -64.25 -17.94
N GLN A 427 -19.90 -64.38 -19.05
CA GLN A 427 -20.19 -63.30 -20.00
C GLN A 427 -21.01 -62.20 -19.34
N ARG A 428 -21.99 -62.56 -18.50
CA ARG A 428 -22.75 -61.59 -17.70
C ARG A 428 -21.85 -60.84 -16.71
N GLY A 429 -20.92 -61.54 -16.07
CA GLY A 429 -19.89 -60.93 -15.21
C GLY A 429 -19.03 -59.92 -15.97
N PHE A 430 -18.43 -60.31 -17.11
CA PHE A 430 -17.63 -59.40 -17.92
C PHE A 430 -18.43 -58.21 -18.46
N SER A 431 -19.70 -58.41 -18.82
CA SER A 431 -20.56 -57.32 -19.26
C SER A 431 -20.86 -56.33 -18.15
N ALA A 432 -21.08 -56.82 -16.92
CA ALA A 432 -21.24 -55.96 -15.75
C ALA A 432 -19.95 -55.18 -15.46
N ASP A 433 -18.79 -55.81 -15.57
CA ASP A 433 -17.49 -55.15 -15.39
C ASP A 433 -17.25 -54.05 -16.42
N ILE A 434 -17.56 -54.29 -17.70
CA ILE A 434 -17.44 -53.28 -18.77
C ILE A 434 -18.40 -52.11 -18.52
N TYR A 435 -19.63 -52.39 -18.08
CA TYR A 435 -20.63 -51.37 -17.77
C TYR A 435 -20.18 -50.47 -16.61
N GLU A 436 -19.73 -51.07 -15.51
CA GLU A 436 -19.23 -50.34 -14.34
C GLU A 436 -17.95 -49.55 -14.68
N ALA A 437 -17.02 -50.13 -15.45
CA ALA A 437 -15.82 -49.43 -15.92
C ALA A 437 -16.16 -48.24 -16.82
N GLY A 438 -17.14 -48.39 -17.72
CA GLY A 438 -17.62 -47.32 -18.59
C GLY A 438 -18.26 -46.17 -17.81
N LYS A 439 -19.14 -46.49 -16.85
CA LYS A 439 -19.74 -45.51 -15.93
C LYS A 439 -18.70 -44.75 -15.12
N HIS A 440 -17.70 -45.46 -14.61
CA HIS A 440 -16.62 -44.85 -13.84
C HIS A 440 -15.79 -43.88 -14.70
N LEU A 441 -15.44 -44.25 -15.93
CA LEU A 441 -14.71 -43.37 -16.84
C LEU A 441 -15.52 -42.11 -17.21
N LEU A 442 -16.84 -42.24 -17.36
CA LEU A 442 -17.71 -41.11 -17.67
C LEU A 442 -17.78 -40.13 -16.49
N SER A 443 -17.86 -40.65 -15.26
CA SER A 443 -17.77 -39.83 -14.05
C SER A 443 -16.45 -39.09 -13.98
N LEU A 444 -15.34 -39.77 -14.26
CA LEU A 444 -13.99 -39.21 -14.31
C LEU A 444 -13.87 -38.03 -15.29
N ILE A 445 -14.37 -38.21 -16.51
CA ILE A 445 -14.38 -37.16 -17.53
C ILE A 445 -15.21 -35.96 -17.04
N ASN A 446 -16.39 -36.21 -16.47
CA ASN A 446 -17.24 -35.16 -15.95
C ASN A 446 -16.56 -34.41 -14.78
N ASP A 447 -15.86 -35.11 -13.88
CA ASP A 447 -15.14 -34.49 -12.76
C ASP A 447 -13.99 -33.58 -13.25
N ILE A 448 -13.23 -34.01 -14.26
CA ILE A 448 -12.16 -33.20 -14.89
C ILE A 448 -12.74 -31.93 -15.52
N LEU A 449 -13.90 -32.05 -16.16
CA LEU A 449 -14.55 -30.93 -16.83
C LEU A 449 -15.18 -29.96 -15.84
N ASP A 450 -15.82 -30.47 -14.79
CA ASP A 450 -16.32 -29.66 -13.69
C ASP A 450 -15.17 -28.87 -13.06
N LEU A 451 -14.03 -29.52 -12.76
CA LEU A 451 -12.84 -28.82 -12.26
C LEU A 451 -12.35 -27.75 -13.23
N SER A 452 -12.26 -28.07 -14.52
CA SER A 452 -11.79 -27.16 -15.56
C SER A 452 -12.69 -25.94 -15.75
N LYS A 453 -14.02 -26.12 -15.70
CA LYS A 453 -15.00 -25.03 -15.78
C LYS A 453 -14.88 -24.10 -14.58
N VAL A 454 -14.56 -24.65 -13.41
CA VAL A 454 -14.44 -23.86 -12.20
C VAL A 454 -13.09 -23.14 -12.10
N GLU A 455 -12.00 -23.71 -12.62
CA GLU A 455 -10.71 -23.00 -12.82
C GLU A 455 -10.86 -21.84 -13.81
N ALA A 456 -11.63 -22.04 -14.88
CA ALA A 456 -11.90 -21.01 -15.88
C ALA A 456 -12.90 -19.92 -15.43
N GLY A 457 -13.46 -20.04 -14.21
CA GLY A 457 -14.45 -19.10 -13.68
C GLY A 457 -15.81 -19.13 -14.40
N MET A 458 -16.07 -20.17 -15.19
CA MET A 458 -17.29 -20.30 -16.01
C MET A 458 -18.46 -20.93 -15.26
N LEU A 459 -18.22 -21.50 -14.06
CA LEU A 459 -19.28 -22.10 -13.24
C LEU A 459 -19.96 -21.04 -12.37
N GLN A 460 -21.25 -20.81 -12.61
CA GLN A 460 -22.11 -19.95 -11.78
C GLN A 460 -23.02 -20.82 -10.90
N LEU A 461 -23.17 -20.44 -9.63
CA LEU A 461 -24.07 -21.12 -8.69
C LEU A 461 -25.53 -20.74 -8.96
N GLN A 462 -26.42 -21.74 -8.93
CA GLN A 462 -27.86 -21.53 -9.00
C GLN A 462 -28.45 -21.56 -7.59
N LEU A 463 -28.37 -20.43 -6.90
CA LEU A 463 -28.84 -20.30 -5.53
C LEU A 463 -30.37 -20.31 -5.45
N SER A 464 -30.93 -21.18 -4.61
CA SER A 464 -32.37 -21.29 -4.36
C SER A 464 -32.63 -21.55 -2.86
N ALA A 465 -33.86 -21.30 -2.39
CA ALA A 465 -34.23 -21.61 -1.01
C ALA A 465 -34.42 -23.13 -0.86
N VAL A 466 -33.51 -23.78 -0.13
CA VAL A 466 -33.47 -25.23 -0.02
C VAL A 466 -33.80 -25.66 1.41
N ASN A 467 -34.72 -26.61 1.56
CA ASN A 467 -34.95 -27.31 2.82
C ASN A 467 -33.75 -28.22 3.10
N LEU A 468 -32.90 -27.80 4.04
CA LEU A 468 -31.66 -28.49 4.34
C LEU A 468 -31.92 -29.88 4.93
N LEU A 469 -32.95 -30.05 5.76
CA LEU A 469 -33.28 -31.35 6.35
C LEU A 469 -33.59 -32.39 5.25
N GLN A 470 -34.42 -32.03 4.27
CA GLN A 470 -34.78 -32.89 3.14
C GLN A 470 -33.59 -33.16 2.20
N LEU A 471 -32.76 -32.14 1.95
CA LEU A 471 -31.53 -32.23 1.17
C LEU A 471 -30.58 -33.27 1.76
N PHE A 472 -30.35 -33.21 3.07
CA PHE A 472 -29.42 -34.09 3.76
C PHE A 472 -29.94 -35.52 3.86
N GLN A 473 -31.24 -35.70 4.20
CA GLN A 473 -31.87 -37.02 4.22
C GLN A 473 -31.81 -37.71 2.84
N SER A 474 -32.10 -36.98 1.77
CA SER A 474 -32.01 -37.52 0.40
C SER A 474 -30.58 -37.88 0.00
N SER A 475 -29.58 -37.10 0.42
CA SER A 475 -28.16 -37.37 0.17
C SER A 475 -27.67 -38.64 0.89
N THR A 476 -28.12 -38.88 2.13
CA THR A 476 -27.81 -40.11 2.88
C THR A 476 -28.39 -41.36 2.20
N LEU A 477 -29.60 -41.26 1.63
CA LEU A 477 -30.23 -42.39 0.94
C LEU A 477 -29.43 -42.87 -0.29
N MET A 478 -28.76 -41.96 -1.00
CA MET A 478 -27.98 -42.28 -2.20
C MET A 478 -26.77 -43.18 -1.93
N VAL A 479 -26.24 -43.17 -0.70
CA VAL A 479 -25.07 -43.98 -0.32
C VAL A 479 -25.43 -45.17 0.56
N ARG A 480 -26.69 -45.29 0.98
CA ARG A 480 -27.16 -46.34 1.90
C ARG A 480 -26.96 -47.74 1.33
N GLU A 481 -27.23 -47.94 0.05
CA GLU A 481 -27.02 -49.24 -0.62
C GLU A 481 -25.53 -49.60 -0.68
N LYS A 482 -24.65 -48.63 -1.00
CA LYS A 482 -23.19 -48.84 -0.98
C LYS A 482 -22.68 -49.18 0.43
N ALA A 483 -23.19 -48.49 1.46
CA ALA A 483 -22.85 -48.77 2.85
C ALA A 483 -23.31 -50.18 3.27
N LEU A 484 -24.54 -50.57 2.93
CA LEU A 484 -25.07 -51.92 3.20
C LEU A 484 -24.25 -53.01 2.51
N ASN A 485 -23.86 -52.80 1.26
CA ASN A 485 -23.02 -53.74 0.51
C ASN A 485 -21.62 -53.92 1.14
N HIS A 486 -21.11 -52.91 1.84
CA HIS A 486 -19.84 -52.96 2.59
C HIS A 486 -20.05 -53.22 4.10
N ALA A 487 -21.28 -53.55 4.53
CA ALA A 487 -21.70 -53.71 5.92
C ALA A 487 -21.22 -52.58 6.85
N ILE A 488 -21.24 -51.33 6.38
CA ILE A 488 -20.88 -50.15 7.16
C ILE A 488 -22.14 -49.59 7.83
N GLU A 489 -22.04 -49.31 9.12
CA GLU A 489 -23.10 -48.64 9.89
C GLU A 489 -23.07 -47.13 9.61
N LEU A 490 -24.15 -46.59 9.04
CA LEU A 490 -24.28 -45.18 8.69
C LEU A 490 -25.20 -44.48 9.70
N SER A 491 -24.67 -43.55 10.49
CA SER A 491 -25.43 -42.73 11.43
C SER A 491 -25.54 -41.28 10.97
N THR A 492 -26.67 -40.64 11.28
CA THR A 492 -26.92 -39.24 10.88
C THR A 492 -27.41 -38.42 12.07
N HIS A 493 -26.74 -37.31 12.32
CA HIS A 493 -27.08 -36.33 13.35
C HIS A 493 -27.31 -34.97 12.67
N ILE A 494 -28.57 -34.61 12.47
CA ILE A 494 -28.96 -33.36 11.83
C ILE A 494 -29.66 -32.51 12.87
N ASP A 495 -29.14 -31.31 13.13
CA ASP A 495 -29.82 -30.33 13.97
C ASP A 495 -31.15 -29.91 13.32
N GLN A 496 -32.25 -30.07 14.05
CA GLN A 496 -33.59 -29.77 13.54
C GLN A 496 -33.83 -28.27 13.34
N SER A 497 -32.98 -27.41 13.89
CA SER A 497 -33.09 -25.94 13.80
C SER A 497 -32.45 -25.33 12.54
N ILE A 498 -31.88 -26.14 11.64
CA ILE A 498 -31.17 -25.66 10.43
C ILE A 498 -32.09 -25.11 9.32
N GLY A 499 -33.42 -25.31 9.41
CA GLY A 499 -34.41 -24.67 8.55
C GLY A 499 -34.11 -24.69 7.03
N THR A 500 -34.42 -23.57 6.38
CA THR A 500 -34.15 -23.34 4.95
C THR A 500 -32.98 -22.38 4.75
N ALA A 501 -32.11 -22.69 3.78
CA ALA A 501 -30.97 -21.86 3.42
C ALA A 501 -30.90 -21.59 1.92
N LEU A 502 -30.36 -20.43 1.56
CA LEU A 502 -30.07 -20.09 0.18
C LEU A 502 -28.78 -20.79 -0.29
N CYS A 503 -28.89 -21.84 -1.11
CA CYS A 503 -27.73 -22.57 -1.66
C CYS A 503 -28.04 -23.20 -3.02
N ASP A 504 -27.01 -23.70 -3.71
CA ASP A 504 -27.18 -24.52 -4.91
C ASP A 504 -27.35 -25.99 -4.49
N GLU A 505 -28.60 -26.46 -4.51
CA GLU A 505 -28.98 -27.80 -4.06
C GLU A 505 -28.13 -28.90 -4.71
N ARG A 506 -27.89 -28.79 -6.02
CA ARG A 506 -27.16 -29.81 -6.80
C ARG A 506 -25.70 -29.86 -6.38
N LYS A 507 -25.06 -28.70 -6.20
CA LYS A 507 -23.65 -28.62 -5.80
C LYS A 507 -23.44 -29.01 -4.34
N VAL A 508 -24.38 -28.69 -3.46
CA VAL A 508 -24.33 -29.16 -2.06
C VAL A 508 -24.51 -30.69 -1.99
N LYS A 509 -25.45 -31.28 -2.76
CA LYS A 509 -25.55 -32.75 -2.92
C LYS A 509 -24.24 -33.37 -3.40
N GLN A 510 -23.58 -32.74 -4.37
CA GLN A 510 -22.30 -33.20 -4.91
C GLN A 510 -21.18 -33.18 -3.85
N ILE A 511 -21.12 -32.14 -3.02
CA ILE A 511 -20.18 -32.06 -1.89
C ILE A 511 -20.40 -33.24 -0.93
N ILE A 512 -21.64 -33.43 -0.47
CA ILE A 512 -21.99 -34.47 0.50
C ILE A 512 -21.71 -35.87 -0.06
N TYR A 513 -22.11 -36.12 -1.31
CA TYR A 513 -21.89 -37.40 -1.97
C TYR A 513 -20.40 -37.73 -2.08
N ASN A 514 -19.57 -36.79 -2.51
CA ASN A 514 -18.13 -37.01 -2.66
C ASN A 514 -17.46 -37.34 -1.33
N LEU A 515 -17.86 -36.68 -0.24
CA LEU A 515 -17.32 -36.94 1.09
C LEU A 515 -17.82 -38.26 1.67
N LEU A 516 -19.13 -38.57 1.59
CA LEU A 516 -19.69 -39.83 2.07
C LEU A 516 -19.19 -41.04 1.28
N ALA A 517 -19.06 -40.92 -0.04
CA ALA A 517 -18.52 -41.98 -0.89
C ALA A 517 -17.06 -42.28 -0.54
N ASN A 518 -16.26 -41.24 -0.24
CA ASN A 518 -14.89 -41.42 0.24
C ASN A 518 -14.87 -42.10 1.62
N ALA A 519 -15.69 -41.64 2.57
CA ALA A 519 -15.79 -42.23 3.91
C ALA A 519 -16.13 -43.73 3.85
N ILE A 520 -17.15 -44.11 3.07
CA ILE A 520 -17.54 -45.52 2.89
C ILE A 520 -16.43 -46.33 2.23
N LYS A 521 -15.75 -45.76 1.23
CA LYS A 521 -14.68 -46.44 0.49
C LYS A 521 -13.46 -46.76 1.36
N PHE A 522 -13.07 -45.85 2.25
CA PHE A 522 -11.85 -45.98 3.07
C PHE A 522 -12.12 -46.58 4.46
N THR A 523 -13.36 -46.98 4.73
CA THR A 523 -13.76 -47.69 5.94
C THR A 523 -13.78 -49.19 5.68
N GLU A 524 -13.22 -49.98 6.61
CA GLU A 524 -13.22 -51.43 6.50
C GLU A 524 -14.63 -52.04 6.71
N HIS A 525 -14.81 -53.29 6.27
CA HIS A 525 -16.08 -54.01 6.38
C HIS A 525 -16.53 -54.11 7.85
N GLY A 526 -17.74 -53.65 8.17
CA GLY A 526 -18.22 -53.59 9.56
C GLY A 526 -17.87 -52.31 10.33
N GLY A 527 -17.25 -51.33 9.67
CA GLY A 527 -16.96 -50.02 10.27
C GLY A 527 -18.16 -49.08 10.36
N THR A 528 -17.92 -47.85 10.82
CA THR A 528 -18.94 -46.83 11.06
C THR A 528 -18.60 -45.53 10.32
N VAL A 529 -19.64 -44.91 9.76
CA VAL A 529 -19.57 -43.56 9.16
C VAL A 529 -20.69 -42.73 9.76
N SER A 530 -20.37 -41.52 10.22
CA SER A 530 -21.35 -40.59 10.79
C SER A 530 -21.37 -39.27 10.02
N LEU A 531 -22.57 -38.78 9.73
CA LEU A 531 -22.82 -37.47 9.14
C LEU A 531 -23.41 -36.55 10.22
N ARG A 532 -22.73 -35.44 10.51
CA ARG A 532 -23.19 -34.41 11.43
C ARG A 532 -23.41 -33.09 10.68
N ILE A 533 -24.56 -32.47 10.91
CA ILE A 533 -24.93 -31.18 10.32
C ILE A 533 -25.44 -30.26 11.42
N GLU A 534 -24.84 -29.08 11.54
CA GLU A 534 -25.19 -28.09 12.57
C GLU A 534 -24.95 -26.65 12.07
N ARG A 535 -25.61 -25.68 12.69
CA ARG A 535 -25.36 -24.26 12.46
C ARG A 535 -24.24 -23.79 13.39
N CYS A 536 -23.27 -23.05 12.87
CA CYS A 536 -22.19 -22.47 13.67
C CYS A 536 -21.93 -21.02 13.27
N THR A 537 -21.18 -20.29 14.08
CA THR A 537 -20.72 -18.94 13.74
C THR A 537 -19.35 -18.98 13.07
N ARG A 538 -18.94 -17.87 12.47
CA ARG A 538 -17.60 -17.72 11.89
C ARG A 538 -16.49 -17.97 12.91
N ALA A 539 -16.71 -17.66 14.20
CA ALA A 539 -15.75 -17.87 15.27
C ALA A 539 -15.58 -19.35 15.65
N ASP A 540 -16.58 -20.19 15.34
CA ASP A 540 -16.60 -21.61 15.68
C ASP A 540 -15.87 -22.47 14.62
N ILE A 541 -15.49 -21.89 13.47
CA ILE A 541 -14.79 -22.56 12.38
C ILE A 541 -13.37 -22.90 12.82
N THR A 542 -13.22 -24.04 13.45
CA THR A 542 -11.97 -24.57 13.99
C THR A 542 -11.96 -26.09 13.86
N LEU A 543 -10.76 -26.67 13.76
CA LEU A 543 -10.58 -28.11 13.80
C LEU A 543 -10.42 -28.60 15.23
N ASN A 544 -10.71 -29.89 15.46
CA ASN A 544 -10.44 -30.52 16.75
C ASN A 544 -8.93 -30.49 17.05
N PRO A 545 -8.47 -29.79 18.11
CA PRO A 545 -7.05 -29.67 18.42
C PRO A 545 -6.40 -31.00 18.85
N ALA A 546 -7.19 -32.03 19.19
CA ALA A 546 -6.67 -33.33 19.62
C ALA A 546 -6.14 -34.21 18.46
N LEU A 547 -6.50 -33.88 17.21
CA LEU A 547 -6.10 -34.61 16.01
C LEU A 547 -5.32 -33.68 15.06
N PRO A 548 -4.30 -34.19 14.35
CA PRO A 548 -3.66 -33.42 13.31
C PRO A 548 -4.67 -33.16 12.19
N GLY A 549 -4.67 -31.95 11.64
CA GLY A 549 -5.64 -31.54 10.65
C GLY A 549 -5.17 -30.36 9.81
N ARG A 550 -5.86 -30.16 8.68
CA ARG A 550 -5.66 -29.04 7.76
C ARG A 550 -6.97 -28.33 7.54
N LEU A 551 -7.01 -27.05 7.87
CA LEU A 551 -8.12 -26.14 7.57
C LEU A 551 -7.65 -25.17 6.48
N LEU A 552 -8.45 -25.01 5.43
CA LEU A 552 -8.18 -24.01 4.39
C LEU A 552 -8.70 -22.63 4.82
N GLU A 553 -8.05 -21.57 4.33
CA GLU A 553 -8.43 -20.20 4.66
C GLU A 553 -9.85 -19.90 4.21
N LEU A 554 -10.65 -19.35 5.13
CA LEU A 554 -12.02 -18.94 4.84
C LEU A 554 -12.01 -17.61 4.07
N PRO A 555 -12.71 -17.50 2.93
CA PRO A 555 -12.85 -16.24 2.20
C PRO A 555 -13.36 -15.10 3.08
N THR A 556 -12.85 -13.89 2.87
CA THR A 556 -13.35 -12.68 3.54
C THR A 556 -14.79 -12.40 3.09
N SER A 557 -15.73 -12.48 4.02
CA SER A 557 -17.16 -12.24 3.77
C SER A 557 -17.83 -11.68 5.02
N ASP A 558 -18.88 -10.89 4.82
CA ASP A 558 -19.67 -10.29 5.91
C ASP A 558 -20.57 -11.30 6.62
N ASN A 559 -20.65 -12.55 6.12
CA ASN A 559 -21.53 -13.55 6.70
C ASN A 559 -20.97 -14.11 8.02
N GLN A 560 -21.80 -14.09 9.05
CA GLN A 560 -21.45 -14.53 10.41
C GLN A 560 -21.95 -15.94 10.73
N ALA A 561 -22.94 -16.45 9.98
CA ALA A 561 -23.52 -17.77 10.17
C ALA A 561 -23.07 -18.74 9.07
N PHE A 562 -22.73 -19.96 9.48
CA PHE A 562 -22.28 -21.02 8.61
C PHE A 562 -23.02 -22.33 8.92
N LEU A 563 -23.19 -23.13 7.88
CA LEU A 563 -23.64 -24.51 7.95
C LEU A 563 -22.42 -25.41 8.01
N HIS A 564 -22.23 -26.09 9.13
CA HIS A 564 -21.15 -27.06 9.34
C HIS A 564 -21.63 -28.45 8.96
N ILE A 565 -20.95 -29.06 7.98
CA ILE A 565 -21.18 -30.42 7.52
C ILE A 565 -19.92 -31.22 7.85
N ALA A 566 -20.01 -32.16 8.78
CA ALA A 566 -18.91 -33.03 9.18
C ALA A 566 -19.23 -34.49 8.87
N ILE A 567 -18.30 -35.18 8.24
CA ILE A 567 -18.38 -36.60 7.92
C ILE A 567 -17.20 -37.29 8.58
N GLU A 568 -17.50 -38.15 9.55
CA GLU A 568 -16.50 -38.88 10.34
C GLU A 568 -16.59 -40.37 10.04
N ASP A 569 -15.46 -40.96 9.69
CA ASP A 569 -15.27 -42.39 9.47
C ASP A 569 -14.30 -42.97 10.50
N ASN A 570 -14.44 -44.26 10.82
CA ASN A 570 -13.48 -45.01 11.64
C ASN A 570 -12.51 -45.87 10.80
N GLY A 571 -12.25 -45.46 9.56
CA GLY A 571 -11.45 -46.20 8.59
C GLY A 571 -9.94 -46.12 8.82
N ILE A 572 -9.18 -46.31 7.74
CA ILE A 572 -7.71 -46.41 7.79
C ILE A 572 -7.01 -45.15 8.32
N GLY A 573 -7.69 -44.00 8.30
CA GLY A 573 -7.11 -42.70 8.66
C GLY A 573 -5.99 -42.25 7.71
N ILE A 574 -5.47 -41.05 7.95
CA ILE A 574 -4.48 -40.38 7.08
C ILE A 574 -3.25 -40.01 7.92
N ALA A 575 -2.06 -40.25 7.36
CA ALA A 575 -0.80 -39.88 8.00
C ALA A 575 -0.65 -38.34 8.05
N PRO A 576 -0.09 -37.77 9.14
CA PRO A 576 0.08 -36.33 9.27
C PRO A 576 0.88 -35.69 8.13
N GLU A 577 1.84 -36.41 7.55
CA GLU A 577 2.66 -35.94 6.41
C GLU A 577 1.86 -35.76 5.11
N ASP A 578 0.71 -36.41 4.98
CA ASP A 578 -0.11 -36.41 3.77
C ASP A 578 -1.30 -35.43 3.84
N LEU A 579 -1.68 -34.96 5.04
CA LEU A 579 -2.71 -33.93 5.23
C LEU A 579 -2.44 -32.63 4.42
N PRO A 580 -1.19 -32.11 4.33
CA PRO A 580 -0.88 -30.93 3.52
C PRO A 580 -1.03 -31.14 2.01
N LYS A 581 -1.22 -32.37 1.53
CA LYS A 581 -1.34 -32.69 0.11
C LYS A 581 -2.80 -32.90 -0.34
N LEU A 582 -3.72 -33.06 0.62
CA LEU A 582 -5.16 -33.24 0.33
C LEU A 582 -5.79 -31.99 -0.32
N PHE A 583 -6.95 -32.12 -0.96
CA PHE A 583 -7.64 -31.02 -1.66
C PHE A 583 -6.88 -30.38 -2.84
N GLU A 584 -5.70 -30.91 -3.20
CA GLU A 584 -4.99 -30.55 -4.43
C GLU A 584 -5.41 -31.49 -5.57
N PRO A 585 -5.55 -31.00 -6.82
CA PRO A 585 -5.94 -31.83 -7.95
C PRO A 585 -4.93 -32.95 -8.25
N PHE A 586 -5.44 -34.13 -8.61
CA PHE A 586 -4.64 -35.31 -9.02
C PHE A 586 -3.72 -35.90 -7.94
N VAL A 587 -3.83 -35.46 -6.69
CA VAL A 587 -3.02 -36.00 -5.59
C VAL A 587 -3.70 -37.21 -4.97
N GLN A 588 -2.96 -38.31 -4.86
CA GLN A 588 -3.37 -39.54 -4.15
C GLN A 588 -2.34 -39.85 -3.05
N VAL A 589 -2.82 -40.36 -1.92
CA VAL A 589 -1.98 -40.70 -0.78
C VAL A 589 -1.57 -42.18 -0.86
N ASP A 590 -0.27 -42.44 -0.97
CA ASP A 590 0.31 -43.77 -1.12
C ASP A 590 0.28 -44.57 0.19
N SER A 591 -0.82 -45.28 0.44
CA SER A 591 -0.88 -46.32 1.47
C SER A 591 -0.94 -47.70 0.82
N SER A 592 -0.12 -48.64 1.30
CA SER A 592 0.02 -50.01 0.79
C SER A 592 -1.31 -50.78 0.70
N ALA A 593 -2.30 -50.40 1.51
CA ALA A 593 -3.67 -50.93 1.53
C ALA A 593 -4.63 -50.26 0.51
N ALA A 594 -4.35 -49.03 0.06
CA ALA A 594 -5.18 -48.28 -0.89
C ALA A 594 -4.98 -48.69 -2.36
N ARG A 595 -3.99 -49.55 -2.65
CA ARG A 595 -3.68 -50.00 -4.03
C ARG A 595 -4.77 -50.87 -4.66
N LEU A 596 -5.68 -51.44 -3.86
CA LEU A 596 -6.81 -52.24 -4.34
C LEU A 596 -8.07 -51.42 -4.69
N GLN A 597 -8.11 -50.12 -4.34
CA GLN A 597 -9.27 -49.26 -4.61
C GLN A 597 -8.81 -47.84 -5.01
N SER A 598 -8.22 -47.66 -6.19
CA SER A 598 -7.75 -46.33 -6.63
C SER A 598 -8.92 -45.39 -6.96
N GLY A 599 -8.94 -44.19 -6.37
CA GLY A 599 -9.85 -43.10 -6.76
C GLY A 599 -9.24 -42.23 -7.85
N THR A 600 -9.93 -41.16 -8.23
CA THR A 600 -9.51 -40.25 -9.31
C THR A 600 -8.56 -39.13 -8.82
N GLY A 601 -8.54 -38.86 -7.52
CA GLY A 601 -7.84 -37.72 -6.92
C GLY A 601 -8.51 -36.36 -7.15
N LEU A 602 -9.69 -36.33 -7.79
CA LEU A 602 -10.37 -35.08 -8.15
C LEU A 602 -11.51 -34.70 -7.20
N GLY A 603 -12.15 -35.68 -6.56
CA GLY A 603 -13.35 -35.45 -5.73
C GLY A 603 -13.14 -34.44 -4.59
N LEU A 604 -12.02 -34.51 -3.85
CA LEU A 604 -11.73 -33.56 -2.77
C LEU A 604 -11.37 -32.16 -3.30
N SER A 605 -10.66 -32.07 -4.42
CA SER A 605 -10.36 -30.78 -5.05
C SER A 605 -11.64 -30.08 -5.54
N LEU A 606 -12.61 -30.85 -6.03
CA LEU A 606 -13.93 -30.33 -6.41
C LEU A 606 -14.74 -29.88 -5.19
N VAL A 607 -14.72 -30.65 -4.10
CA VAL A 607 -15.39 -30.26 -2.83
C VAL A 607 -14.85 -28.92 -2.32
N ARG A 608 -13.52 -28.76 -2.27
CA ARG A 608 -12.88 -27.48 -1.92
C ARG A 608 -13.41 -26.35 -2.79
N ARG A 609 -13.40 -26.56 -4.11
CA ARG A 609 -13.71 -25.49 -5.06
C ARG A 609 -15.20 -25.11 -5.05
N LEU A 610 -16.09 -26.09 -4.89
CA LEU A 610 -17.52 -25.83 -4.71
C LEU A 610 -17.79 -25.09 -3.40
N ALA A 611 -17.10 -25.42 -2.31
CA ALA A 611 -17.20 -24.68 -1.06
C ALA A 611 -16.71 -23.23 -1.19
N GLU A 612 -15.55 -23.01 -1.83
CA GLU A 612 -15.01 -21.68 -2.13
C GLU A 612 -15.99 -20.83 -2.95
N LEU A 613 -16.62 -21.41 -3.99
CA LEU A 613 -17.64 -20.71 -4.80
C LEU A 613 -18.88 -20.30 -3.99
N HIS A 614 -19.27 -21.10 -3.00
CA HIS A 614 -20.35 -20.75 -2.08
C HIS A 614 -19.92 -19.69 -1.04
N GLY A 615 -18.64 -19.30 -0.99
CA GLY A 615 -18.08 -18.40 0.03
C GLY A 615 -17.70 -19.12 1.33
N GLY A 616 -17.54 -20.44 1.29
CA GLY A 616 -17.23 -21.32 2.40
C GLY A 616 -15.78 -21.79 2.44
N THR A 617 -15.48 -22.74 3.33
CA THR A 617 -14.17 -23.42 3.43
C THR A 617 -14.33 -24.91 3.75
N VAL A 618 -13.22 -25.65 3.66
CA VAL A 618 -13.16 -27.08 3.97
C VAL A 618 -11.98 -27.39 4.88
N GLY A 619 -12.09 -28.49 5.62
CA GLY A 619 -11.08 -28.95 6.54
C GLY A 619 -11.09 -30.47 6.69
N VAL A 620 -10.02 -30.98 7.29
CA VAL A 620 -9.89 -32.40 7.61
C VAL A 620 -9.09 -32.56 8.90
N SER A 621 -9.54 -33.47 9.76
CA SER A 621 -8.81 -33.96 10.93
C SER A 621 -8.73 -35.47 10.84
N SER A 622 -7.54 -36.06 10.94
CA SER A 622 -7.39 -37.51 10.79
C SER A 622 -6.13 -38.01 11.49
N ARG A 623 -6.13 -39.30 11.88
CA ARG A 623 -4.93 -39.99 12.34
C ARG A 623 -4.94 -41.41 11.80
N LEU A 624 -3.79 -41.85 11.30
CA LEU A 624 -3.61 -43.22 10.80
C LEU A 624 -4.08 -44.27 11.82
N GLY A 625 -4.97 -45.16 11.39
CA GLY A 625 -5.60 -46.21 12.19
C GLY A 625 -6.76 -45.79 13.10
N MET A 626 -7.14 -44.51 13.11
CA MET A 626 -8.26 -43.99 13.92
C MET A 626 -9.40 -43.39 13.08
N GLY A 627 -9.29 -43.43 11.76
CA GLY A 627 -10.26 -42.83 10.84
C GLY A 627 -10.03 -41.34 10.55
N SER A 628 -10.97 -40.73 9.83
CA SER A 628 -10.88 -39.34 9.35
C SER A 628 -12.19 -38.59 9.56
N CYS A 629 -12.09 -37.28 9.77
CA CYS A 629 -13.23 -36.37 9.82
C CYS A 629 -13.02 -35.28 8.77
N PHE A 630 -13.83 -35.30 7.70
CA PHE A 630 -13.87 -34.25 6.68
C PHE A 630 -14.99 -33.27 7.00
N GLN A 631 -14.68 -31.98 6.90
CA GLN A 631 -15.56 -30.90 7.33
C GLN A 631 -15.69 -29.84 6.24
N VAL A 632 -16.89 -29.30 6.08
CA VAL A 632 -17.21 -28.22 5.15
C VAL A 632 -18.06 -27.19 5.88
N TRP A 633 -17.72 -25.92 5.70
CA TRP A 633 -18.48 -24.78 6.21
C TRP A 633 -18.99 -23.95 5.05
N LEU A 634 -20.32 -23.87 4.88
CA LEU A 634 -20.96 -23.07 3.85
C LEU A 634 -21.68 -21.87 4.47
N PRO A 635 -21.67 -20.67 3.86
CA PRO A 635 -22.47 -19.55 4.33
C PRO A 635 -23.95 -19.92 4.51
N TYR A 636 -24.49 -19.64 5.69
CA TYR A 636 -25.90 -19.87 6.01
C TYR A 636 -26.67 -18.56 5.94
N CYS A 637 -27.62 -18.47 5.01
CA CYS A 637 -28.53 -17.34 4.88
C CYS A 637 -29.96 -17.84 5.07
N GLU A 638 -30.53 -17.52 6.23
CA GLU A 638 -31.88 -17.93 6.62
C GLU A 638 -32.94 -17.21 5.80
N VAL A 639 -33.89 -17.97 5.26
CA VAL A 639 -35.07 -17.40 4.58
C VAL A 639 -36.21 -17.42 5.60
N ALA A 640 -36.71 -16.24 6.01
CA ALA A 640 -37.77 -16.15 7.00
C ALA A 640 -39.05 -16.84 6.50
N HIS A 641 -39.50 -17.87 7.21
CA HIS A 641 -40.79 -18.52 6.97
C HIS A 641 -41.92 -17.54 7.35
N THR A 642 -42.82 -17.25 6.39
CA THR A 642 -44.12 -16.63 6.69
C THR A 642 -45.08 -17.76 7.05
N GLU A 643 -45.49 -17.81 8.31
CA GLU A 643 -46.46 -18.76 8.85
C GLU A 643 -47.83 -18.60 8.16
N ALA A 644 -48.41 -19.71 7.70
CA ALA A 644 -49.83 -19.82 7.39
C ALA A 644 -50.37 -21.16 7.89
N GLN A 645 -50.89 -21.11 9.12
CA GLN A 645 -51.98 -21.89 9.72
C GLN A 645 -51.98 -23.42 9.58
N GLU A 646 -51.48 -24.09 10.62
CA GLU A 646 -51.94 -25.41 11.05
C GLU A 646 -52.96 -25.22 12.19
N GLU A 647 -54.25 -25.41 11.89
CA GLU A 647 -55.26 -25.76 12.90
C GLU A 647 -56.14 -26.90 12.35
N ASP A 648 -56.49 -27.81 13.26
CA ASP A 648 -57.50 -28.87 13.18
C ASP A 648 -57.14 -30.22 12.54
N THR A 649 -56.50 -31.09 13.35
CA THR A 649 -56.63 -32.56 13.23
C THR A 649 -56.81 -33.21 14.61
N GLU A 650 -58.00 -33.11 15.16
CA GLU A 650 -58.54 -34.12 16.08
C GLU A 650 -59.94 -34.48 15.60
N HIS A 651 -60.10 -35.65 14.96
CA HIS A 651 -61.17 -36.62 15.23
C HIS A 651 -61.35 -37.67 14.10
N LEU A 652 -61.47 -38.92 14.57
CA LEU A 652 -62.26 -40.04 14.03
C LEU A 652 -61.57 -41.02 13.05
N LEU A 653 -60.99 -42.04 13.70
CA LEU A 653 -61.02 -43.44 13.30
C LEU A 653 -62.46 -43.87 12.94
N ASP A 654 -62.68 -44.36 11.72
CA ASP A 654 -63.51 -45.54 11.43
C ASP A 654 -63.48 -45.90 9.93
N SER A 655 -63.16 -47.16 9.63
CA SER A 655 -63.34 -47.78 8.30
C SER A 655 -64.81 -48.17 8.09
N PRO A 656 -65.27 -48.37 6.85
CA PRO A 656 -65.56 -49.76 6.48
C PRO A 656 -65.27 -50.13 5.01
N ALA A 657 -65.12 -51.45 4.82
CA ALA A 657 -64.92 -52.18 3.58
C ALA A 657 -66.21 -52.37 2.73
N LEU A 658 -66.01 -52.93 1.53
CA LEU A 658 -66.96 -53.49 0.53
C LEU A 658 -67.48 -52.44 -0.49
N THR A 659 -67.63 -52.71 -1.80
CA THR A 659 -67.93 -53.95 -2.53
C THR A 659 -67.59 -53.78 -4.02
N VAL A 660 -67.18 -54.88 -4.67
CA VAL A 660 -67.01 -55.02 -6.12
C VAL A 660 -68.37 -54.95 -6.82
N THR A 661 -68.50 -54.16 -7.87
CA THR A 661 -69.53 -54.36 -8.91
C THR A 661 -68.92 -54.18 -10.30
N SER A 662 -69.06 -55.24 -11.08
CA SER A 662 -68.75 -55.35 -12.50
C SER A 662 -69.72 -54.51 -13.33
N ASN A 663 -69.20 -53.74 -14.28
CA ASN A 663 -69.92 -53.37 -15.49
C ASN A 663 -68.98 -53.32 -16.69
N THR A 664 -69.19 -54.29 -17.58
CA THR A 664 -68.69 -54.38 -18.94
C THR A 664 -69.26 -53.22 -19.76
N SER A 665 -68.42 -52.27 -20.15
CA SER A 665 -68.71 -51.37 -21.27
C SER A 665 -67.60 -51.50 -22.30
N LEU A 666 -67.98 -51.65 -23.57
CA LEU A 666 -67.10 -51.83 -24.74
C LEU A 666 -66.47 -50.50 -25.18
N GLN A 667 -66.25 -49.56 -24.26
CA GLN A 667 -65.55 -48.30 -24.51
C GLN A 667 -64.24 -48.29 -23.73
N PRO A 668 -63.15 -47.75 -24.32
CA PRO A 668 -61.89 -47.62 -23.61
C PRO A 668 -62.13 -46.77 -22.34
N PRO A 669 -61.64 -47.20 -21.17
CA PRO A 669 -61.82 -46.48 -19.91
C PRO A 669 -61.21 -45.08 -20.03
N LEU A 670 -61.90 -44.07 -19.50
CA LEU A 670 -61.48 -42.68 -19.61
C LEU A 670 -60.60 -42.29 -18.42
N ALA A 671 -59.36 -41.87 -18.67
CA ALA A 671 -58.50 -41.28 -17.66
C ALA A 671 -58.43 -39.75 -17.82
N LEU A 672 -58.48 -39.01 -16.70
CA LEU A 672 -58.26 -37.58 -16.65
C LEU A 672 -56.91 -37.27 -15.99
N VAL A 673 -56.04 -36.60 -16.72
CA VAL A 673 -54.72 -36.16 -16.24
C VAL A 673 -54.81 -34.68 -15.88
N ILE A 674 -54.54 -34.35 -14.62
CA ILE A 674 -54.55 -32.97 -14.12
C ILE A 674 -53.12 -32.62 -13.71
N GLU A 675 -52.46 -31.82 -14.54
CA GLU A 675 -51.03 -31.52 -14.48
C GLU A 675 -50.80 -30.20 -15.22
N ASP A 676 -50.13 -29.25 -14.56
CA ASP A 676 -49.86 -27.91 -15.10
C ASP A 676 -48.65 -27.87 -16.04
N ASP A 677 -47.70 -28.80 -15.87
CA ASP A 677 -46.60 -29.02 -16.81
C ASP A 677 -47.08 -29.82 -18.04
N GLU A 678 -47.07 -29.18 -19.22
CA GLU A 678 -47.52 -29.81 -20.46
C GLU A 678 -46.71 -31.06 -20.86
N ASP A 679 -45.42 -31.12 -20.56
CA ASP A 679 -44.55 -32.23 -20.93
C ASP A 679 -44.76 -33.41 -19.97
N ALA A 680 -44.92 -33.15 -18.67
CA ALA A 680 -45.33 -34.16 -17.69
C ALA A 680 -46.74 -34.70 -17.99
N ALA A 681 -47.69 -33.82 -18.35
CA ALA A 681 -49.05 -34.19 -18.69
C ALA A 681 -49.09 -35.10 -19.92
N ARG A 682 -48.29 -34.78 -20.95
CA ARG A 682 -48.13 -35.60 -22.17
C ARG A 682 -47.50 -36.95 -21.88
N LEU A 683 -46.50 -37.01 -21.00
CA LEU A 683 -45.85 -38.27 -20.61
C LEU A 683 -46.83 -39.20 -19.88
N ILE A 684 -47.57 -38.68 -18.90
CA ILE A 684 -48.59 -39.45 -18.15
C ILE A 684 -49.72 -39.90 -19.10
N ALA A 685 -50.21 -38.99 -19.94
CA ALA A 685 -51.26 -39.28 -20.92
C ALA A 685 -50.82 -40.35 -21.94
N GLY A 686 -49.59 -40.25 -22.44
CA GLY A 686 -49.03 -41.23 -23.37
C GLY A 686 -48.95 -42.62 -22.75
N GLN A 687 -48.51 -42.72 -21.49
CA GLN A 687 -48.42 -44.00 -20.79
C GLN A 687 -49.81 -44.62 -20.53
N LEU A 688 -50.80 -43.81 -20.15
CA LEU A 688 -52.18 -44.28 -19.94
C LEU A 688 -52.87 -44.69 -21.26
N GLN A 689 -52.62 -43.98 -22.36
CA GLN A 689 -53.10 -44.37 -23.69
C GLN A 689 -52.51 -45.72 -24.12
N MET A 690 -51.22 -45.97 -23.87
CA MET A 690 -50.58 -47.26 -24.14
C MET A 690 -51.16 -48.41 -23.29
N ASP A 691 -51.68 -48.10 -22.10
CA ASP A 691 -52.32 -49.07 -21.21
C ASP A 691 -53.83 -49.25 -21.52
N GLY A 692 -54.35 -48.58 -22.57
CA GLY A 692 -55.68 -48.76 -23.13
C GLY A 692 -56.73 -47.72 -22.72
N PHE A 693 -56.34 -46.64 -22.04
CA PHE A 693 -57.26 -45.57 -21.63
C PHE A 693 -57.46 -44.52 -22.72
N GLU A 694 -58.68 -44.02 -22.86
CA GLU A 694 -58.91 -42.72 -23.49
C GLU A 694 -58.48 -41.64 -22.51
N VAL A 695 -57.68 -40.65 -22.92
CA VAL A 695 -57.13 -39.65 -21.99
C VAL A 695 -57.60 -38.23 -22.31
N ILE A 696 -58.08 -37.54 -21.29
CA ILE A 696 -58.34 -36.09 -21.30
C ILE A 696 -57.37 -35.41 -20.32
N CYS A 697 -56.78 -34.28 -20.71
CA CYS A 697 -55.87 -33.52 -19.85
C CYS A 697 -56.56 -32.26 -19.29
N ALA A 698 -56.10 -31.72 -18.18
CA ALA A 698 -56.47 -30.42 -17.65
C ALA A 698 -55.23 -29.77 -17.05
N VAL A 699 -55.01 -28.48 -17.31
CA VAL A 699 -53.81 -27.77 -16.84
C VAL A 699 -54.02 -27.10 -15.48
N THR A 700 -55.28 -27.01 -15.01
CA THR A 700 -55.59 -26.57 -13.64
C THR A 700 -56.62 -27.50 -13.00
N ALA A 701 -56.67 -27.48 -11.66
CA ALA A 701 -57.64 -28.23 -10.88
C ALA A 701 -59.09 -27.84 -11.20
N GLU A 702 -59.38 -26.55 -11.41
CA GLU A 702 -60.71 -26.05 -11.79
C GLU A 702 -61.16 -26.62 -13.13
N GLU A 703 -60.27 -26.60 -14.12
CA GLU A 703 -60.53 -27.17 -15.43
C GLU A 703 -60.74 -28.69 -15.32
N GLY A 704 -59.93 -29.36 -14.52
CA GLY A 704 -60.09 -30.78 -14.21
C GLY A 704 -61.47 -31.09 -13.64
N LEU A 705 -61.99 -30.24 -12.76
CA LEU A 705 -63.30 -30.45 -12.11
C LEU A 705 -64.43 -30.28 -13.12
N VAL A 706 -64.37 -29.23 -13.94
CA VAL A 706 -65.35 -28.96 -15.00
C VAL A 706 -65.35 -30.09 -16.04
N ARG A 707 -64.17 -30.58 -16.44
CA ARG A 707 -64.05 -31.69 -17.40
C ARG A 707 -64.54 -33.01 -16.79
N ALA A 708 -64.21 -33.30 -15.54
CA ALA A 708 -64.70 -34.47 -14.82
C ALA A 708 -66.22 -34.47 -14.65
N GLU A 709 -66.85 -33.32 -14.36
CA GLU A 709 -68.31 -33.24 -14.23
C GLU A 709 -69.05 -33.39 -15.56
N ARG A 710 -68.46 -32.88 -16.66
CA ARG A 710 -69.00 -33.02 -18.02
C ARG A 710 -68.89 -34.45 -18.55
N ARG A 711 -67.75 -35.10 -18.29
CA ARG A 711 -67.48 -36.49 -18.71
C ARG A 711 -66.77 -37.23 -17.56
N PRO A 712 -67.49 -37.99 -16.73
CA PRO A 712 -66.92 -38.63 -15.54
C PRO A 712 -65.85 -39.65 -15.95
N PRO A 713 -64.60 -39.50 -15.49
CA PRO A 713 -63.53 -40.41 -15.82
C PRO A 713 -63.54 -41.66 -14.92
N ASP A 714 -63.00 -42.74 -15.45
CA ASP A 714 -62.75 -44.02 -14.77
C ASP A 714 -61.46 -44.00 -13.93
N LEU A 715 -60.56 -43.06 -14.21
CA LEU A 715 -59.30 -42.83 -13.48
C LEU A 715 -58.93 -41.35 -13.51
N ILE A 716 -58.40 -40.81 -12.41
CA ILE A 716 -57.79 -39.47 -12.39
C ILE A 716 -56.35 -39.59 -11.95
N THR A 717 -55.42 -39.01 -12.70
CA THR A 717 -54.06 -38.73 -12.21
C THR A 717 -53.97 -37.25 -11.88
N LEU A 718 -53.47 -36.93 -10.69
CA LEU A 718 -53.54 -35.58 -10.16
C LEU A 718 -52.17 -35.16 -9.61
N ASP A 719 -51.63 -34.05 -10.13
CA ASP A 719 -50.56 -33.32 -9.45
C ASP A 719 -51.13 -32.57 -8.23
N ILE A 720 -50.35 -32.57 -7.16
CA ILE A 720 -50.63 -31.83 -5.93
C ILE A 720 -50.33 -30.34 -6.11
N PHE A 721 -49.29 -29.99 -6.86
CA PHE A 721 -48.78 -28.62 -6.98
C PHE A 721 -49.33 -27.91 -8.23
N LEU A 722 -50.65 -27.74 -8.28
CA LEU A 722 -51.31 -27.01 -9.36
C LEU A 722 -51.49 -25.52 -9.01
N PRO A 723 -51.42 -24.61 -10.01
CA PRO A 723 -51.63 -23.17 -9.79
C PRO A 723 -53.09 -22.87 -9.39
N LEU A 724 -53.28 -21.85 -8.55
CA LEU A 724 -54.55 -21.35 -7.99
C LEU A 724 -55.22 -22.31 -6.99
N MET A 725 -55.53 -23.54 -7.39
CA MET A 725 -56.13 -24.57 -6.55
C MET A 725 -55.23 -25.79 -6.49
N ASN A 726 -54.73 -26.09 -5.29
CA ASN A 726 -53.88 -27.25 -5.06
C ASN A 726 -54.68 -28.57 -5.24
N GLY A 727 -53.97 -29.67 -5.50
CA GLY A 727 -54.58 -30.99 -5.72
C GLY A 727 -55.38 -31.51 -4.52
N PHE A 728 -55.13 -31.03 -3.30
CA PHE A 728 -55.90 -31.43 -2.13
C PHE A 728 -57.29 -30.79 -2.06
N ASP A 729 -57.40 -29.53 -2.48
CA ASP A 729 -58.68 -28.82 -2.59
C ASP A 729 -59.51 -29.37 -3.76
N PHE A 730 -58.84 -29.79 -4.83
CA PHE A 730 -59.45 -30.58 -5.89
C PHE A 730 -60.04 -31.89 -5.36
N MET A 731 -59.27 -32.66 -4.58
CA MET A 731 -59.73 -33.93 -3.97
C MET A 731 -60.94 -33.72 -3.06
N ARG A 732 -60.93 -32.69 -2.20
CA ARG A 732 -62.08 -32.36 -1.33
C ARG A 732 -63.35 -32.05 -2.14
N LYS A 733 -63.24 -31.26 -3.21
CA LYS A 733 -64.36 -30.94 -4.11
C LYS A 733 -64.83 -32.16 -4.91
N LEU A 734 -63.90 -33.00 -5.35
CA LEU A 734 -64.20 -34.24 -6.06
C LEU A 734 -64.97 -35.23 -5.18
N LYS A 735 -64.58 -35.39 -3.91
CA LYS A 735 -65.28 -36.27 -2.95
C LYS A 735 -66.62 -35.72 -2.48
N ALA A 736 -66.82 -34.39 -2.49
CA ALA A 736 -68.11 -33.76 -2.22
C ALA A 736 -69.13 -33.94 -3.36
N SER A 737 -68.69 -34.26 -4.58
CA SER A 737 -69.58 -34.47 -5.74
C SER A 737 -70.22 -35.87 -5.76
N PRO A 738 -71.57 -35.98 -5.78
CA PRO A 738 -72.25 -37.28 -5.79
C PRO A 738 -71.90 -38.17 -6.98
N LYS A 739 -71.46 -37.57 -8.10
CA LYS A 739 -71.11 -38.27 -9.35
C LYS A 739 -69.64 -38.72 -9.42
N LEU A 740 -68.73 -38.05 -8.71
CA LEU A 740 -67.28 -38.25 -8.83
C LEU A 740 -66.62 -38.84 -7.58
N LYS A 741 -67.34 -38.92 -6.46
CA LYS A 741 -66.81 -39.41 -5.17
C LYS A 741 -66.12 -40.78 -5.22
N ASN A 742 -66.55 -41.65 -6.15
CA ASN A 742 -66.06 -43.02 -6.29
C ASN A 742 -64.96 -43.19 -7.36
N THR A 743 -64.63 -42.15 -8.14
CA THR A 743 -63.58 -42.24 -9.15
C THR A 743 -62.22 -42.43 -8.47
N PRO A 744 -61.41 -43.45 -8.89
CA PRO A 744 -60.09 -43.68 -8.31
C PRO A 744 -59.12 -42.58 -8.76
N VAL A 745 -58.37 -42.04 -7.78
CA VAL A 745 -57.37 -40.99 -8.03
C VAL A 745 -55.98 -41.53 -7.70
N VAL A 746 -55.04 -41.37 -8.62
CA VAL A 746 -53.61 -41.62 -8.40
C VAL A 746 -52.92 -40.28 -8.29
N LEU A 747 -52.38 -39.99 -7.11
CA LEU A 747 -51.63 -38.76 -6.88
C LEU A 747 -50.22 -38.92 -7.45
N ILE A 748 -49.78 -37.94 -8.21
CA ILE A 748 -48.42 -37.89 -8.77
C ILE A 748 -47.76 -36.65 -8.17
N THR A 749 -46.72 -36.83 -7.37
CA THR A 749 -46.10 -35.73 -6.60
C THR A 749 -44.59 -35.71 -6.74
N ALA A 750 -44.01 -34.52 -6.82
CA ALA A 750 -42.56 -34.33 -6.77
C ALA A 750 -41.97 -34.40 -5.34
N SER A 751 -42.80 -34.28 -4.29
CA SER A 751 -42.35 -34.31 -2.89
C SER A 751 -42.63 -35.66 -2.21
N LYS A 752 -41.64 -36.19 -1.47
CA LYS A 752 -41.77 -37.41 -0.64
C LYS A 752 -42.33 -37.15 0.76
N GLU A 753 -42.48 -35.89 1.17
CA GLU A 753 -42.97 -35.52 2.52
C GLU A 753 -44.51 -35.50 2.61
N MET A 754 -45.22 -35.77 1.51
CA MET A 754 -46.68 -35.61 1.40
C MET A 754 -47.43 -36.96 1.30
N ASP A 755 -47.20 -37.89 2.25
CA ASP A 755 -47.95 -39.15 2.35
C ASP A 755 -49.44 -38.96 2.78
N HIS A 756 -49.88 -37.73 3.01
CA HIS A 756 -51.28 -37.36 3.31
C HIS A 756 -52.27 -37.58 2.15
N GLY A 757 -51.78 -37.91 0.95
CA GLY A 757 -52.62 -38.17 -0.22
C GLY A 757 -53.61 -39.34 -0.07
N LEU A 758 -53.21 -40.39 0.65
CA LEU A 758 -54.06 -41.56 0.93
C LEU A 758 -55.22 -41.21 1.89
N ALA A 759 -54.96 -40.34 2.87
CA ALA A 759 -55.95 -39.91 3.86
C ALA A 759 -57.09 -39.08 3.26
N LEU A 760 -56.85 -38.42 2.12
CA LEU A 760 -57.84 -37.62 1.38
C LEU A 760 -58.58 -38.42 0.30
N GLY A 761 -58.38 -39.74 0.26
CA GLY A 761 -59.14 -40.67 -0.59
C GLY A 761 -58.53 -40.93 -1.98
N ALA A 762 -57.23 -40.67 -2.15
CA ALA A 762 -56.48 -41.17 -3.30
C ALA A 762 -56.21 -42.67 -3.14
N ARG A 763 -56.21 -43.39 -4.25
CA ARG A 763 -56.02 -44.85 -4.30
C ARG A 763 -54.55 -45.23 -4.11
N ARG A 764 -53.64 -44.45 -4.71
CA ARG A 764 -52.18 -44.60 -4.62
C ARG A 764 -51.49 -43.26 -4.81
N VAL A 765 -50.27 -43.16 -4.29
CA VAL A 765 -49.37 -42.03 -4.48
C VAL A 765 -48.15 -42.52 -5.26
N LEU A 766 -47.71 -41.75 -6.26
CA LEU A 766 -46.57 -42.02 -7.12
C LEU A 766 -45.64 -40.80 -7.09
N HIS A 767 -44.34 -41.04 -6.91
CA HIS A 767 -43.37 -39.93 -6.81
C HIS A 767 -42.66 -39.71 -8.15
N LYS A 768 -42.55 -38.45 -8.59
CA LYS A 768 -41.72 -38.05 -9.73
C LYS A 768 -40.23 -38.10 -9.32
N PRO A 769 -39.30 -38.58 -10.18
CA PRO A 769 -39.54 -39.30 -11.42
C PRO A 769 -39.98 -40.74 -11.13
N PHE A 770 -41.00 -41.22 -11.86
CA PHE A 770 -41.46 -42.61 -11.78
C PHE A 770 -41.16 -43.34 -13.08
N SER A 771 -40.81 -44.63 -12.97
CA SER A 771 -40.61 -45.48 -14.14
C SER A 771 -41.95 -46.02 -14.67
N ARG A 772 -41.96 -46.44 -15.94
CA ARG A 772 -43.13 -47.12 -16.55
C ARG A 772 -43.61 -48.31 -15.72
N ALA A 773 -42.69 -49.10 -15.17
CA ALA A 773 -43.02 -50.24 -14.32
C ALA A 773 -43.73 -49.80 -13.02
N GLN A 774 -43.36 -48.64 -12.46
CA GLN A 774 -43.98 -48.10 -11.24
C GLN A 774 -45.39 -47.54 -11.51
N LEU A 775 -45.61 -46.83 -12.62
CA LEU A 775 -46.96 -46.39 -12.99
C LEU A 775 -47.85 -47.60 -13.31
N ARG A 776 -47.36 -48.57 -14.09
CA ARG A 776 -48.14 -49.78 -14.40
C ARG A 776 -48.40 -50.63 -13.16
N SER A 777 -47.46 -50.69 -12.22
CA SER A 777 -47.69 -51.30 -10.91
C SER A 777 -48.73 -50.53 -10.12
N ALA A 778 -48.71 -49.19 -10.13
CA ALA A 778 -49.72 -48.34 -9.50
C ALA A 778 -51.13 -48.56 -10.09
N LEU A 779 -51.20 -48.85 -11.39
CA LEU A 779 -52.42 -49.13 -12.13
C LEU A 779 -52.85 -50.62 -12.05
N SER A 780 -51.95 -51.52 -11.64
CA SER A 780 -52.23 -52.96 -11.57
C SER A 780 -53.31 -53.27 -10.53
N GLY A 781 -54.39 -53.89 -11.01
CA GLY A 781 -55.62 -54.12 -10.25
C GLY A 781 -56.72 -53.07 -10.43
N LEU A 782 -56.54 -52.05 -11.29
CA LEU A 782 -57.54 -51.01 -11.54
C LEU A 782 -58.32 -51.19 -12.86
N VAL A 783 -57.77 -51.80 -13.92
CA VAL A 783 -58.47 -52.16 -15.19
C VAL A 783 -57.77 -53.34 -15.91
N VAL A 784 -58.53 -54.19 -16.62
CA VAL A 784 -58.07 -55.34 -17.45
C VAL A 784 -57.62 -54.89 -18.86
N SER A 785 -56.39 -55.19 -19.29
CA SER A 785 -55.88 -54.87 -20.65
C SER A 785 -55.94 -56.06 -21.63
N PRO A 786 -56.15 -55.83 -22.96
CA PRO A 786 -56.02 -56.84 -24.01
C PRO A 786 -54.61 -56.88 -24.66
N GLN A 787 -54.26 -58.02 -25.29
CA GLN A 787 -52.95 -58.36 -25.87
C GLN A 787 -52.65 -57.79 -27.29
N PRO A 788 -51.37 -57.77 -27.73
CA PRO A 788 -50.92 -57.09 -28.96
C PRO A 788 -50.86 -58.00 -30.21
N GLY A 789 -51.12 -57.43 -31.39
CA GLY A 789 -50.93 -58.07 -32.70
C GLY A 789 -50.29 -57.14 -33.76
N THR A 790 -49.20 -57.64 -34.37
CA THR A 790 -48.50 -57.35 -35.66
C THR A 790 -48.38 -55.92 -36.25
N PRO A 791 -47.19 -55.49 -36.78
CA PRO A 791 -46.88 -54.10 -37.07
C PRO A 791 -47.14 -53.64 -38.52
N LYS A 792 -47.40 -52.34 -38.71
CA LYS A 792 -47.74 -51.73 -40.02
C LYS A 792 -47.05 -50.39 -40.32
N VAL A 793 -45.95 -50.04 -39.65
CA VAL A 793 -45.29 -48.72 -39.76
C VAL A 793 -43.82 -48.88 -40.17
N ARG A 794 -43.39 -48.14 -41.20
CA ARG A 794 -42.03 -48.18 -41.77
C ARG A 794 -41.26 -46.88 -41.57
N ILE A 795 -40.03 -46.99 -41.07
CA ILE A 795 -39.16 -45.88 -40.71
C ILE A 795 -37.86 -45.95 -41.52
N LEU A 796 -37.45 -44.82 -42.10
CA LEU A 796 -36.17 -44.67 -42.78
C LEU A 796 -35.17 -43.98 -41.86
N ILE A 797 -33.98 -44.55 -41.69
CA ILE A 797 -32.89 -43.96 -40.90
C ILE A 797 -31.77 -43.51 -41.85
N VAL A 798 -31.35 -42.26 -41.69
CA VAL A 798 -30.35 -41.59 -42.53
C VAL A 798 -29.27 -41.01 -41.62
N ASP A 799 -28.12 -41.67 -41.55
CA ASP A 799 -26.96 -41.23 -40.76
C ASP A 799 -25.68 -41.84 -41.36
N ASP A 800 -24.60 -41.07 -41.47
CA ASP A 800 -23.33 -41.51 -42.09
C ASP A 800 -22.52 -42.46 -41.18
N ASN A 801 -22.92 -42.59 -39.91
CA ASN A 801 -22.33 -43.52 -38.96
C ASN A 801 -23.06 -44.88 -38.97
N PRO A 802 -22.48 -45.93 -39.57
CA PRO A 802 -23.15 -47.22 -39.72
C PRO A 802 -23.46 -47.90 -38.38
N LYS A 803 -22.71 -47.61 -37.31
CA LYS A 803 -22.97 -48.18 -35.98
C LYS A 803 -24.22 -47.57 -35.33
N LEU A 804 -24.45 -46.28 -35.54
CA LEU A 804 -25.62 -45.59 -35.01
C LEU A 804 -26.89 -46.00 -35.77
N VAL A 805 -26.80 -46.11 -37.09
CA VAL A 805 -27.88 -46.65 -37.93
C VAL A 805 -28.30 -48.04 -37.44
N GLU A 806 -27.33 -48.93 -37.15
CA GLU A 806 -27.65 -50.29 -36.71
C GLU A 806 -28.23 -50.34 -35.29
N PHE A 807 -27.74 -49.48 -34.39
CA PHE A 807 -28.31 -49.32 -33.04
C PHE A 807 -29.77 -48.87 -33.08
N LEU A 808 -30.07 -47.81 -33.84
CA LEU A 808 -31.42 -47.26 -33.99
C LEU A 808 -32.35 -48.26 -34.69
N ALA A 809 -31.84 -48.97 -35.72
CA ALA A 809 -32.60 -50.00 -36.41
C ALA A 809 -32.98 -51.15 -35.47
N THR A 810 -32.03 -51.66 -34.68
CA THR A 810 -32.29 -52.74 -33.71
C THR A 810 -33.31 -52.31 -32.65
N LEU A 811 -33.20 -51.08 -32.14
CA LEU A 811 -34.14 -50.52 -31.17
C LEU A 811 -35.57 -50.41 -31.72
N LEU A 812 -35.71 -49.92 -32.95
CA LEU A 812 -37.02 -49.73 -33.59
C LEU A 812 -37.63 -51.06 -34.06
N GLU A 813 -36.81 -52.00 -34.55
CA GLU A 813 -37.26 -53.35 -34.92
C GLU A 813 -37.74 -54.14 -33.69
N ALA A 814 -37.10 -53.97 -32.52
CA ALA A 814 -37.55 -54.57 -31.26
C ALA A 814 -38.94 -54.07 -30.80
N GLU A 815 -39.30 -52.84 -31.18
CA GLU A 815 -40.63 -52.25 -30.95
C GLU A 815 -41.63 -52.56 -32.09
N GLY A 816 -41.22 -53.37 -33.07
CA GLY A 816 -42.04 -53.85 -34.18
C GLY A 816 -42.05 -52.96 -35.42
N TYR A 817 -41.27 -51.88 -35.51
CA TYR A 817 -41.24 -51.06 -36.73
C TYR A 817 -40.46 -51.74 -37.87
N GLY A 818 -40.88 -51.53 -39.12
CA GLY A 818 -40.09 -51.93 -40.29
C GLY A 818 -39.04 -50.86 -40.61
N VAL A 819 -37.75 -51.18 -40.60
CA VAL A 819 -36.69 -50.17 -40.73
C VAL A 819 -35.94 -50.28 -42.06
N THR A 820 -35.76 -49.16 -42.76
CA THR A 820 -34.87 -49.03 -43.93
C THR A 820 -33.63 -48.24 -43.52
N ARG A 821 -32.44 -48.77 -43.85
CA ARG A 821 -31.13 -48.23 -43.46
C ARG A 821 -30.52 -47.49 -44.65
N THR A 822 -30.02 -46.27 -44.44
CA THR A 822 -29.26 -45.51 -45.43
C THR A 822 -28.11 -44.77 -44.75
N TYR A 823 -26.97 -44.68 -45.44
CA TYR A 823 -25.70 -44.20 -44.87
C TYR A 823 -25.24 -42.86 -45.48
N GLY A 824 -26.12 -42.16 -46.19
CA GLY A 824 -25.81 -40.85 -46.77
C GLY A 824 -27.03 -40.18 -47.41
N GLY A 825 -26.95 -38.87 -47.60
CA GLY A 825 -28.08 -38.07 -48.08
C GLY A 825 -28.54 -38.40 -49.50
N ALA A 826 -27.62 -38.71 -50.42
CA ALA A 826 -27.97 -39.10 -51.79
C ALA A 826 -28.71 -40.45 -51.84
N GLU A 827 -28.30 -41.41 -51.02
CA GLU A 827 -28.94 -42.71 -50.87
C GLU A 827 -30.35 -42.58 -50.29
N ALA A 828 -30.53 -41.72 -49.29
CA ALA A 828 -31.84 -41.41 -48.71
C ALA A 828 -32.79 -40.78 -49.73
N ILE A 829 -32.32 -39.83 -50.53
CA ILE A 829 -33.15 -39.19 -51.59
C ILE A 829 -33.59 -40.22 -52.64
N HIS A 830 -32.72 -41.17 -52.98
CA HIS A 830 -33.05 -42.27 -53.87
C HIS A 830 -34.05 -43.24 -53.23
N ALA A 831 -33.83 -43.66 -51.98
CA ALA A 831 -34.70 -44.58 -51.24
C ALA A 831 -36.15 -44.06 -51.15
N VAL A 832 -36.34 -42.78 -50.81
CA VAL A 832 -37.68 -42.15 -50.76
C VAL A 832 -38.32 -42.03 -52.14
N SER A 833 -37.54 -42.00 -53.22
CA SER A 833 -38.07 -42.00 -54.59
C SER A 833 -38.61 -43.37 -55.02
N VAL A 834 -38.10 -44.45 -54.42
CA VAL A 834 -38.55 -45.82 -54.66
C VAL A 834 -39.80 -46.12 -53.83
N GLU A 835 -39.77 -45.79 -52.54
CA GLU A 835 -40.90 -45.98 -51.64
C GLU A 835 -40.87 -44.93 -50.51
N VAL A 836 -42.00 -44.26 -50.26
CA VAL A 836 -42.09 -43.22 -49.22
C VAL A 836 -42.34 -43.88 -47.86
N PRO A 837 -41.45 -43.72 -46.86
CA PRO A 837 -41.62 -44.25 -45.52
C PRO A 837 -42.65 -43.44 -44.71
N ASP A 838 -43.13 -44.00 -43.59
CA ASP A 838 -44.07 -43.32 -42.69
C ASP A 838 -43.37 -42.28 -41.78
N LEU A 839 -42.04 -42.38 -41.61
CA LEU A 839 -41.18 -41.44 -40.89
C LEU A 839 -39.74 -41.52 -41.41
N MET A 840 -39.05 -40.38 -41.46
CA MET A 840 -37.59 -40.31 -41.67
C MET A 840 -36.89 -39.80 -40.40
N ILE A 841 -35.85 -40.51 -39.94
CA ILE A 841 -34.89 -40.05 -38.95
C ILE A 841 -33.63 -39.60 -39.67
N LEU A 842 -33.20 -38.36 -39.49
CA LEU A 842 -32.20 -37.70 -40.32
C LEU A 842 -31.11 -37.01 -39.50
N ASP A 843 -29.84 -37.36 -39.72
CA ASP A 843 -28.72 -36.53 -39.26
C ASP A 843 -28.49 -35.33 -40.20
N LEU A 844 -28.07 -34.21 -39.63
CA LEU A 844 -27.71 -33.00 -40.37
C LEU A 844 -26.27 -33.03 -40.88
N MET A 845 -25.37 -33.73 -40.17
CA MET A 845 -23.95 -33.75 -40.47
C MET A 845 -23.60 -35.01 -41.25
N MET A 846 -23.67 -34.94 -42.58
CA MET A 846 -23.28 -36.05 -43.47
C MET A 846 -22.46 -35.54 -44.66
N PRO A 847 -21.50 -36.33 -45.20
CA PRO A 847 -20.68 -35.95 -46.34
C PRO A 847 -21.47 -35.91 -47.66
N GLU A 848 -20.98 -35.11 -48.61
CA GLU A 848 -21.56 -34.84 -49.93
C GLU A 848 -22.92 -34.12 -49.91
N VAL A 849 -23.95 -34.76 -49.36
CA VAL A 849 -25.31 -34.23 -49.23
C VAL A 849 -25.68 -34.19 -47.75
N ASN A 850 -25.70 -32.98 -47.18
CA ASN A 850 -26.01 -32.77 -45.77
C ASN A 850 -27.52 -32.92 -45.48
N GLY A 851 -27.90 -33.09 -44.21
CA GLY A 851 -29.30 -33.31 -43.85
C GLY A 851 -30.23 -32.11 -44.12
N PHE A 852 -29.68 -30.89 -44.21
CA PHE A 852 -30.48 -29.73 -44.63
C PHE A 852 -30.91 -29.85 -46.10
N GLU A 853 -30.01 -30.32 -46.96
CA GLU A 853 -30.29 -30.56 -48.38
C GLU A 853 -31.27 -31.73 -48.57
N VAL A 854 -31.14 -32.79 -47.76
CA VAL A 854 -32.09 -33.92 -47.76
C VAL A 854 -33.50 -33.44 -47.36
N ALA A 855 -33.62 -32.71 -46.25
CA ALA A 855 -34.91 -32.19 -45.79
C ALA A 855 -35.56 -31.26 -46.84
N LEU A 856 -34.78 -30.38 -47.47
CA LEU A 856 -35.26 -29.51 -48.53
C LEU A 856 -35.70 -30.31 -49.77
N ALA A 857 -34.94 -31.31 -50.17
CA ALA A 857 -35.27 -32.18 -51.30
C ALA A 857 -36.57 -32.97 -51.06
N MET A 858 -36.84 -33.39 -49.82
CA MET A 858 -38.10 -34.06 -49.45
C MET A 858 -39.31 -33.13 -49.56
N ARG A 859 -39.16 -31.84 -49.22
CA ARG A 859 -40.24 -30.84 -49.32
C ARG A 859 -40.51 -30.36 -50.74
N GLN A 860 -39.57 -30.52 -51.67
CA GLN A 860 -39.76 -30.17 -53.09
C GLN A 860 -40.50 -31.26 -53.89
N LYS A 861 -40.60 -32.50 -53.37
CA LYS A 861 -41.27 -33.62 -54.05
C LYS A 861 -42.72 -33.78 -53.59
N PRO A 862 -43.72 -33.88 -54.50
CA PRO A 862 -45.13 -33.99 -54.14
C PRO A 862 -45.47 -35.20 -53.24
N ASN A 863 -44.74 -36.30 -53.39
CA ASN A 863 -45.04 -37.56 -52.71
C ASN A 863 -44.43 -37.65 -51.29
N SER A 864 -43.47 -36.78 -50.94
CA SER A 864 -42.78 -36.77 -49.63
C SER A 864 -42.97 -35.45 -48.86
N VAL A 865 -43.70 -34.49 -49.43
CA VAL A 865 -43.88 -33.15 -48.82
C VAL A 865 -44.58 -33.20 -47.44
N HIS A 866 -45.39 -34.23 -47.18
CA HIS A 866 -46.09 -34.45 -45.91
C HIS A 866 -45.47 -35.55 -45.04
N MET A 867 -44.38 -36.17 -45.49
CA MET A 867 -43.69 -37.19 -44.70
C MET A 867 -43.02 -36.51 -43.50
N PRO A 868 -43.21 -37.02 -42.27
CA PRO A 868 -42.57 -36.43 -41.11
C PRO A 868 -41.06 -36.69 -41.12
N ILE A 869 -40.30 -35.66 -40.76
CA ILE A 869 -38.84 -35.73 -40.61
C ILE A 869 -38.51 -35.44 -39.16
N LEU A 870 -37.85 -36.39 -38.50
CA LEU A 870 -37.25 -36.25 -37.18
C LEU A 870 -35.75 -36.05 -37.37
N VAL A 871 -35.25 -34.86 -37.06
CA VAL A 871 -33.81 -34.60 -37.07
C VAL A 871 -33.18 -35.11 -35.79
N LEU A 872 -32.13 -35.91 -35.92
CA LEU A 872 -31.31 -36.37 -34.81
C LEU A 872 -29.87 -35.89 -35.06
N THR A 873 -29.42 -34.83 -34.36
CA THR A 873 -28.10 -34.21 -34.63
C THR A 873 -27.32 -33.88 -33.37
N ALA A 874 -25.99 -33.93 -33.45
CA ALA A 874 -25.08 -33.48 -32.39
C ALA A 874 -24.64 -32.01 -32.53
N MET A 875 -25.09 -31.33 -33.60
CA MET A 875 -24.76 -29.93 -33.88
C MET A 875 -25.55 -29.00 -32.94
N GLU A 876 -24.87 -28.06 -32.28
CA GLU A 876 -25.54 -26.93 -31.64
C GLU A 876 -26.16 -26.05 -32.72
N LEU A 877 -27.49 -26.01 -32.76
CA LEU A 877 -28.22 -25.27 -33.79
C LEU A 877 -28.30 -23.79 -33.41
N SER A 878 -27.76 -22.92 -34.27
CA SER A 878 -27.94 -21.48 -34.13
C SER A 878 -29.42 -21.08 -34.28
N GLU A 879 -29.79 -19.87 -33.86
CA GLU A 879 -31.16 -19.39 -34.08
C GLU A 879 -31.55 -19.37 -35.58
N GLU A 880 -30.58 -19.10 -36.46
CA GLU A 880 -30.76 -19.15 -37.92
C GLU A 880 -30.98 -20.59 -38.42
N ASP A 881 -30.23 -21.56 -37.89
CA ASP A 881 -30.39 -22.99 -38.25
C ASP A 881 -31.74 -23.55 -37.75
N ARG A 882 -32.14 -23.19 -36.53
CA ARG A 882 -33.45 -23.56 -35.96
C ARG A 882 -34.60 -22.95 -36.79
N ALA A 883 -34.47 -21.70 -37.23
CA ALA A 883 -35.46 -21.07 -38.10
C ALA A 883 -35.57 -21.76 -39.46
N ARG A 884 -34.43 -22.16 -40.05
CA ARG A 884 -34.37 -22.87 -41.33
C ARG A 884 -34.97 -24.28 -41.26
N LEU A 885 -34.73 -24.99 -40.15
CA LEU A 885 -35.27 -26.35 -39.93
C LEU A 885 -36.76 -26.35 -39.59
N LYS A 886 -37.27 -25.35 -38.85
CA LYS A 886 -38.71 -25.20 -38.55
C LYS A 886 -39.60 -25.16 -39.80
N LEU A 887 -39.06 -24.73 -40.94
CA LEU A 887 -39.80 -24.69 -42.21
C LEU A 887 -39.80 -26.04 -42.95
N SER A 888 -38.94 -26.98 -42.56
CA SER A 888 -38.66 -28.19 -43.34
C SER A 888 -38.75 -29.49 -42.55
N VAL A 889 -38.81 -29.44 -41.22
CA VAL A 889 -38.69 -30.60 -40.32
C VAL A 889 -39.74 -30.52 -39.21
N ASP A 890 -40.27 -31.68 -38.81
CA ASP A 890 -41.40 -31.79 -37.88
C ASP A 890 -40.94 -31.86 -36.42
N SER A 891 -39.77 -32.44 -36.16
CA SER A 891 -39.15 -32.45 -34.84
C SER A 891 -37.63 -32.49 -34.90
N ILE A 892 -36.98 -31.93 -33.89
CA ILE A 892 -35.53 -31.84 -33.78
C ILE A 892 -35.15 -32.37 -32.39
N MET A 893 -34.25 -33.35 -32.37
CA MET A 893 -33.71 -33.96 -31.17
C MET A 893 -32.18 -33.84 -31.19
N GLU A 894 -31.63 -33.28 -30.11
CA GLU A 894 -30.18 -33.14 -29.94
C GLU A 894 -29.59 -34.42 -29.35
N LYS A 895 -28.50 -34.94 -29.95
CA LYS A 895 -27.84 -36.21 -29.57
C LYS A 895 -27.22 -36.19 -28.16
N THR A 896 -27.21 -35.04 -27.46
CA THR A 896 -26.47 -34.85 -26.21
C THR A 896 -27.12 -35.46 -24.96
N HIS A 897 -28.41 -35.85 -25.00
CA HIS A 897 -29.14 -36.23 -23.78
C HIS A 897 -30.16 -37.38 -23.87
N PHE A 898 -30.35 -38.07 -25.00
CA PHE A 898 -31.52 -38.95 -25.08
C PHE A 898 -31.33 -40.35 -24.48
N ASN A 899 -32.31 -40.77 -23.66
CA ASN A 899 -32.52 -42.16 -23.26
C ASN A 899 -33.30 -42.91 -24.36
N ASN A 900 -33.10 -44.22 -24.51
CA ASN A 900 -33.85 -45.07 -25.45
C ASN A 900 -35.38 -44.84 -25.39
N ALA A 901 -35.91 -44.56 -24.20
CA ALA A 901 -37.31 -44.24 -23.99
C ALA A 901 -37.76 -42.91 -24.62
N GLU A 902 -36.91 -41.87 -24.59
CA GLU A 902 -37.22 -40.54 -25.13
C GLU A 902 -37.21 -40.55 -26.66
N LEU A 903 -36.24 -41.23 -27.27
CA LEU A 903 -36.17 -41.41 -28.72
C LEU A 903 -37.42 -42.14 -29.25
N LEU A 904 -37.85 -43.21 -28.57
CA LEU A 904 -39.06 -43.95 -28.95
C LEU A 904 -40.34 -43.11 -28.75
N ALA A 905 -40.38 -42.26 -27.71
CA ALA A 905 -41.48 -41.33 -27.50
C ALA A 905 -41.56 -40.29 -28.64
N GLU A 906 -40.42 -39.74 -29.05
CA GLU A 906 -40.35 -38.73 -30.10
C GLU A 906 -40.66 -39.33 -31.49
N VAL A 907 -40.19 -40.55 -31.77
CA VAL A 907 -40.57 -41.32 -32.97
C VAL A 907 -42.09 -41.54 -33.01
N ARG A 908 -42.72 -41.90 -31.87
CA ARG A 908 -44.19 -42.05 -31.78
C ARG A 908 -44.94 -40.74 -31.93
N ARG A 909 -44.36 -39.63 -31.47
CA ARG A 909 -44.92 -38.28 -31.63
C ARG A 909 -44.88 -37.81 -33.08
N ALA A 910 -43.78 -38.09 -33.77
CA ALA A 910 -43.55 -37.67 -35.14
C ALA A 910 -44.37 -38.49 -36.16
N LEU A 911 -44.76 -39.72 -35.84
CA LEU A 911 -45.63 -40.53 -36.69
C LEU A 911 -47.04 -39.92 -36.80
N PRO A 912 -47.63 -39.84 -38.01
CA PRO A 912 -48.95 -39.25 -38.19
C PRO A 912 -50.02 -40.17 -37.57
N LYS A 913 -50.93 -39.59 -36.76
CA LYS A 913 -52.09 -40.31 -36.20
C LYS A 913 -52.95 -40.83 -37.36
N ARG A 914 -52.93 -42.14 -37.60
CA ARG A 914 -53.81 -42.77 -38.60
C ARG A 914 -55.25 -42.63 -38.10
N ASN A 915 -56.10 -41.93 -38.85
CA ASN A 915 -57.55 -42.09 -38.71
C ASN A 915 -57.86 -43.54 -39.10
N ASP A 916 -58.19 -44.37 -38.11
CA ASP A 916 -58.78 -45.68 -38.37
C ASP A 916 -60.06 -45.48 -39.20
N ARG A 917 -60.08 -46.10 -40.38
CA ARG A 917 -61.27 -46.29 -41.21
C ARG A 917 -61.84 -47.66 -40.95
#